data_AF-A0A3B8ICT7-F1
#
_entry.id   AF-A0A3B8ICT7-F1
#
_cell.length_a   1.000
_cell.length_b   1.000
_cell.length_c   1.000
_cell.angle_alpha   90.00
_cell.angle_beta   90.00
_cell.angle_gamma   90.00
#
_symmetry.space_group_name_H-M   'P 1'
#
loop_
_entity.id
_entity.type
_entity.pdbx_description
1 polymer ?
#
loop_
_entity_poly.entity_id
_entity_poly.type
_entity_poly.pdbx_seq_one_letter_code
_entity_poly.pdbx_strand_id
1 'polypeptide(L)'
;MANVPLPDRFKALLEQNQGLLGTVSRTLSTYGEILKENRLEFFPEYTDHGIDHITQVLATSEALITPEAFAADVLGSKDIAFYTLAVLLHDLGMHLSLAGFQQLLSGNYVPEPSQPLDEKPWPQLWQEYMHEAKRWDGAKLHQMFGDEHTYIDTPPLERPNDITNKHKLLIGEFIRRHHPRLAHEIALLGFPGAGTDRIVMAEDFTSRDRNMIGLIARSHGMDLRKALNELRRLSKVRTNPGKVLVPFWMVVLRIADYLQMDATRTSETTLRTRALASPFSMSEHAAHLSTLHVYWEGEDDPERIYVEAEPETSALFLKLQGLFESIQKELDTSWAVLGEVYGKSHPQLGIRFRRIDSNLSDPGFADSVSYVPDRFRFKTHGELIKLLIAPLYGDDPAFGVRELIQNAVDACREREHLEGDEYEGLVKISVYNEGKRTYFEITDNGRGMDAEEIRDFFLTAGASYRKSEHWARAYQDELGKSKIIRNGRFGIGALAAFLLGDYLEVTTRRVDTNYGFSFSTRLNQEGIEINKDHSLPIGTRIRINLYQIYASEDFWKDRYRTMRTYGKSHLLEWYTFLIPKLEIELFNNIHRYSISHDPMPNDENLKAWVEVKDPNYDRIIWTYDKKYRDIEVSCNGIILSSPDGFHKANFPIPKWFRHPSVRILDSENSLPLQLNRVSFSHLPVFTTELVRTIFKDYLSYILINPVGLEIAYQGLEKKNNVNSNYFRKEYVSEFSAVVWKKTGFLPLCIYSMIHKLEKDILYLIGLSDEFSIENEIVKSLPENISIVFRESFKGYGGDLFRRVDELIRKLHVGDLEEVFFNDELREEIASLGKVKSPKFVSFLQKAHQLLYSHLISSGTLNKFIFIRIISDKLYPIDSIFRDLIIEYLGDDIVIPYNLEDRKKKFPKAFKELAHFMARHQ
;
A
#
# COMPACT_ATOMS: atom_id res chain seq x y z
N MET A 1 -46.89 34.45 -30.22
CA MET A 1 -46.03 34.99 -29.15
C MET A 1 -45.77 33.86 -28.18
N ALA A 2 -44.51 33.60 -27.88
CA ALA A 2 -44.10 32.78 -26.76
C ALA A 2 -44.72 33.36 -25.48
N ASN A 3 -45.50 32.56 -24.75
CA ASN A 3 -46.13 33.01 -23.51
C ASN A 3 -45.66 32.12 -22.39
N VAL A 4 -44.97 32.69 -21.40
CA VAL A 4 -44.60 31.99 -20.17
C VAL A 4 -45.84 32.01 -19.26
N PRO A 5 -46.52 30.87 -19.04
CA PRO A 5 -47.71 30.84 -18.20
C PRO A 5 -47.36 31.17 -16.75
N LEU A 6 -48.25 31.93 -16.10
CA LEU A 6 -48.13 32.27 -14.69
C LEU A 6 -49.01 31.36 -13.83
N PRO A 7 -48.55 30.96 -12.64
CA PRO A 7 -49.39 30.26 -11.66
C PRO A 7 -50.60 31.11 -11.24
N ASP A 8 -51.70 30.45 -10.86
CA ASP A 8 -53.00 31.09 -10.68
C ASP A 8 -53.00 32.18 -9.60
N ARG A 9 -52.36 31.97 -8.44
CA ARG A 9 -52.29 32.96 -7.36
C ARG A 9 -51.38 34.12 -7.74
N PHE A 10 -50.28 33.86 -8.47
CA PHE A 10 -49.39 34.92 -8.97
C PHE A 10 -50.12 35.81 -9.96
N LYS A 11 -50.85 35.20 -10.90
CA LYS A 11 -51.69 35.90 -11.87
C LYS A 11 -52.77 36.73 -11.18
N ALA A 12 -53.50 36.15 -10.22
CA ALA A 12 -54.55 36.85 -9.48
C ALA A 12 -54.03 38.08 -8.72
N LEU A 13 -52.82 38.01 -8.14
CA LEU A 13 -52.19 39.17 -7.48
C LEU A 13 -51.75 40.24 -8.49
N LEU A 14 -51.25 39.85 -9.66
CA LEU A 14 -50.86 40.81 -10.72
C LEU A 14 -52.06 41.52 -11.35
N GLU A 15 -53.20 40.84 -11.51
CA GLU A 15 -54.43 41.40 -12.08
C GLU A 15 -55.00 42.58 -11.27
N GLN A 16 -54.63 42.69 -9.98
CA GLN A 16 -54.95 43.84 -9.12
C GLN A 16 -54.27 45.15 -9.59
N ASN A 17 -53.23 45.07 -10.43
CA ASN A 17 -52.57 46.22 -11.03
C ASN A 17 -52.30 46.00 -12.53
N GLN A 18 -53.21 46.51 -13.36
CA GLN A 18 -53.16 46.34 -14.82
C GLN A 18 -51.89 46.92 -15.47
N GLY A 19 -51.31 47.97 -14.90
CA GLY A 19 -50.05 48.54 -15.39
C GLY A 19 -48.88 47.56 -15.23
N LEU A 20 -48.73 47.00 -14.03
CA LEU A 20 -47.70 46.00 -13.74
C LEU A 20 -47.90 44.71 -14.54
N LEU A 21 -49.14 44.24 -14.65
CA LEU A 21 -49.47 43.07 -15.47
C LEU A 21 -49.08 43.29 -16.94
N GLY A 22 -49.34 44.48 -17.50
CA GLY A 22 -48.95 44.85 -18.85
C GLY A 22 -47.43 44.82 -19.06
N THR A 23 -46.66 45.40 -18.14
CA THR A 23 -45.18 45.40 -18.19
C THR A 23 -44.61 43.98 -18.08
N VAL A 24 -45.10 43.17 -17.13
CA VAL A 24 -44.66 41.78 -16.95
C VAL A 24 -44.98 40.95 -18.19
N SER A 25 -46.22 41.01 -18.69
CA SER A 25 -46.66 40.22 -19.86
C SER A 25 -45.85 40.57 -21.11
N ARG A 26 -45.57 41.86 -21.34
CA ARG A 26 -44.72 42.30 -22.47
C ARG A 26 -43.30 41.76 -22.34
N THR A 27 -42.73 41.82 -21.14
CA THR A 27 -41.36 41.34 -20.89
C THR A 27 -41.27 39.81 -21.05
N LEU A 28 -42.22 39.06 -20.48
CA LEU A 28 -42.32 37.61 -20.64
C LEU A 28 -42.49 37.22 -22.11
N SER A 29 -43.27 37.98 -22.88
CA SER A 29 -43.42 37.71 -24.31
C SER A 29 -42.13 37.98 -25.09
N THR A 30 -41.44 39.09 -24.84
CA THR A 30 -40.20 39.43 -25.57
C THR A 30 -39.08 38.44 -25.26
N TYR A 31 -38.85 38.16 -23.98
CA TYR A 31 -37.79 37.26 -23.53
C TYR A 31 -38.16 35.78 -23.69
N GLY A 32 -39.46 35.48 -23.68
CA GLY A 32 -39.98 34.14 -23.98
C GLY A 32 -39.64 33.68 -25.39
N GLU A 33 -39.48 34.58 -26.36
CA GLU A 33 -39.01 34.18 -27.70
C GLU A 33 -37.56 33.67 -27.67
N ILE A 34 -36.70 34.20 -26.79
CA ILE A 34 -35.34 33.68 -26.57
C ILE A 34 -35.42 32.26 -25.98
N LEU A 35 -36.22 32.10 -24.93
CA LEU A 35 -36.39 30.80 -24.25
C LEU A 35 -37.05 29.74 -25.14
N LYS A 36 -37.94 30.15 -26.05
CA LYS A 36 -38.65 29.27 -26.97
C LYS A 36 -37.74 28.60 -27.97
N GLU A 37 -36.65 29.25 -28.38
CA GLU A 37 -35.68 28.62 -29.27
C GLU A 37 -35.00 27.43 -28.59
N ASN A 38 -34.81 27.49 -27.27
CA ASN A 38 -34.15 26.46 -26.44
C ASN A 38 -32.87 25.89 -27.06
N ARG A 39 -32.14 26.74 -27.79
CA ARG A 39 -30.87 26.42 -28.46
C ARG A 39 -29.73 26.92 -27.60
N LEU A 40 -29.33 26.10 -26.62
CA LEU A 40 -28.19 26.39 -25.76
C LEU A 40 -26.88 26.17 -26.54
N GLU A 41 -26.41 27.20 -27.26
CA GLU A 41 -25.25 27.11 -28.17
C GLU A 41 -23.99 26.54 -27.49
N PHE A 42 -23.77 26.90 -26.22
CA PHE A 42 -22.62 26.48 -25.43
C PHE A 42 -22.88 25.29 -24.50
N PHE A 43 -24.13 24.82 -24.43
CA PHE A 43 -24.55 23.70 -23.58
C PHE A 43 -25.21 22.60 -24.42
N PRO A 44 -24.47 21.99 -25.37
CA PRO A 44 -25.03 21.03 -26.32
C PRO A 44 -25.62 19.79 -25.65
N GLU A 45 -25.23 19.50 -24.40
CA GLU A 45 -25.65 18.33 -23.63
C GLU A 45 -26.77 18.64 -22.61
N TYR A 46 -27.12 19.90 -22.39
CA TYR A 46 -28.18 20.29 -21.46
C TYR A 46 -29.55 20.13 -22.12
N THR A 47 -30.55 19.78 -21.31
CA THR A 47 -31.78 19.17 -21.82
C THR A 47 -32.96 20.13 -21.88
N ASP A 48 -33.17 20.98 -20.86
CA ASP A 48 -34.21 22.02 -20.91
C ASP A 48 -33.93 23.19 -19.96
N HIS A 49 -33.74 24.40 -20.50
CA HIS A 49 -33.74 25.67 -19.76
C HIS A 49 -34.69 26.67 -20.46
N GLY A 50 -35.69 26.16 -21.16
CA GLY A 50 -36.65 26.92 -21.95
C GLY A 50 -37.84 27.42 -21.12
N ILE A 51 -38.98 27.62 -21.78
CA ILE A 51 -40.21 28.13 -21.14
C ILE A 51 -40.73 27.16 -20.07
N ASP A 52 -40.59 25.85 -20.28
CA ASP A 52 -41.11 24.83 -19.38
C ASP A 52 -40.38 24.84 -18.04
N HIS A 53 -39.05 24.94 -18.03
CA HIS A 53 -38.24 25.16 -16.80
C HIS A 53 -38.72 26.39 -16.02
N ILE A 54 -38.78 27.57 -16.67
CA ILE A 54 -39.23 28.81 -16.01
C ILE A 54 -40.65 28.66 -15.44
N THR A 55 -41.54 27.99 -16.17
CA THR A 55 -42.90 27.71 -15.71
C THR A 55 -42.92 26.83 -14.47
N GLN A 56 -42.11 25.77 -14.45
CA GLN A 56 -42.02 24.85 -13.33
C GLN A 56 -41.40 25.51 -12.09
N VAL A 57 -40.37 26.36 -12.25
CA VAL A 57 -39.82 27.16 -11.17
C VAL A 57 -40.89 28.07 -10.58
N LEU A 58 -41.67 28.79 -11.42
CA LEU A 58 -42.78 29.62 -10.94
C LEU A 58 -43.85 28.82 -10.19
N ALA A 59 -44.26 27.66 -10.73
CA ALA A 59 -45.25 26.79 -10.09
C ALA A 59 -44.75 26.24 -8.74
N THR A 60 -43.48 25.82 -8.67
CA THR A 60 -42.84 25.33 -7.44
C THR A 60 -42.73 26.44 -6.41
N SER A 61 -42.44 27.66 -6.87
CA SER A 61 -42.40 28.84 -6.01
C SER A 61 -43.75 29.14 -5.38
N GLU A 62 -44.84 29.06 -6.16
CA GLU A 62 -46.21 29.20 -5.64
C GLU A 62 -46.53 28.12 -4.60
N ALA A 63 -46.15 26.86 -4.86
CA ALA A 63 -46.39 25.73 -3.96
C ALA A 63 -45.53 25.78 -2.68
N LEU A 64 -44.33 26.34 -2.77
CA LEU A 64 -43.40 26.51 -1.65
C LEU A 64 -43.86 27.60 -0.68
N ILE A 65 -44.48 28.66 -1.17
CA ILE A 65 -44.94 29.77 -0.34
C ILE A 65 -46.16 29.33 0.50
N THR A 66 -46.10 29.61 1.80
CA THR A 66 -47.22 29.33 2.73
C THR A 66 -48.53 29.96 2.25
N PRO A 67 -49.68 29.25 2.32
CA PRO A 67 -50.97 29.78 1.90
C PRO A 67 -51.34 31.13 2.55
N GLU A 68 -50.93 31.32 3.81
CA GLU A 68 -51.15 32.54 4.60
C GLU A 68 -50.46 33.76 3.99
N ALA A 69 -49.34 33.57 3.27
CA ALA A 69 -48.66 34.66 2.59
C ALA A 69 -49.48 35.24 1.43
N PHE A 70 -50.39 34.45 0.85
CA PHE A 70 -51.30 34.92 -0.21
C PHE A 70 -52.56 35.59 0.35
N ALA A 71 -52.71 35.69 1.68
CA ALA A 71 -53.80 36.44 2.28
C ALA A 71 -53.78 37.91 1.87
N ALA A 72 -54.96 38.53 1.88
CA ALA A 72 -55.10 39.95 1.58
C ALA A 72 -54.15 40.77 2.48
N ASP A 73 -53.44 41.70 1.85
CA ASP A 73 -52.47 42.62 2.43
C ASP A 73 -51.05 42.13 2.74
N VAL A 74 -50.71 40.86 2.56
CA VAL A 74 -49.36 40.34 2.82
C VAL A 74 -48.44 40.50 1.61
N LEU A 75 -48.78 39.84 0.50
CA LEU A 75 -48.08 39.97 -0.79
C LEU A 75 -48.75 41.03 -1.66
N GLY A 76 -47.97 41.87 -2.35
CA GLY A 76 -48.48 42.86 -3.31
C GLY A 76 -48.16 42.52 -4.77
N SER A 77 -48.92 43.10 -5.71
CA SER A 77 -48.70 42.93 -7.16
C SER A 77 -47.26 43.28 -7.59
N LYS A 78 -46.64 44.28 -6.94
CA LYS A 78 -45.25 44.68 -7.24
C LYS A 78 -44.23 43.62 -6.78
N ASP A 79 -44.50 42.93 -5.67
CA ASP A 79 -43.63 41.84 -5.20
C ASP A 79 -43.63 40.67 -6.20
N ILE A 80 -44.83 40.25 -6.65
CA ILE A 80 -44.98 39.19 -7.64
C ILE A 80 -44.39 39.58 -9.01
N ALA A 81 -44.56 40.83 -9.43
CA ALA A 81 -43.96 41.32 -10.67
C ALA A 81 -42.44 41.20 -10.64
N PHE A 82 -41.81 41.59 -9.52
CA PHE A 82 -40.36 41.54 -9.38
C PHE A 82 -39.86 40.11 -9.35
N TYR A 83 -40.55 39.25 -8.59
CA TYR A 83 -40.20 37.85 -8.49
C TYR A 83 -40.32 37.12 -9.82
N THR A 84 -41.43 37.32 -10.53
CA THR A 84 -41.67 36.71 -11.86
C THR A 84 -40.57 37.09 -12.85
N LEU A 85 -40.19 38.36 -12.87
CA LEU A 85 -39.11 38.83 -13.74
C LEU A 85 -37.73 38.35 -13.28
N ALA A 86 -37.51 38.14 -11.99
CA ALA A 86 -36.26 37.56 -11.49
C ALA A 86 -36.12 36.08 -11.88
N VAL A 87 -37.21 35.30 -11.77
CA VAL A 87 -37.27 33.92 -12.24
C VAL A 87 -37.04 33.86 -13.75
N LEU A 88 -37.62 34.77 -14.54
CA LEU A 88 -37.33 34.83 -15.98
C LEU A 88 -35.83 35.02 -16.30
N LEU A 89 -35.09 35.72 -15.45
CA LEU A 89 -33.69 36.06 -15.70
C LEU A 89 -32.67 35.03 -15.21
N HIS A 90 -32.99 34.24 -14.16
CA HIS A 90 -31.97 33.54 -13.38
C HIS A 90 -31.04 32.68 -14.24
N ASP A 91 -31.60 31.93 -15.19
CA ASP A 91 -30.87 31.08 -16.14
C ASP A 91 -30.78 31.64 -17.56
N LEU A 92 -31.34 32.83 -17.81
CA LEU A 92 -31.40 33.40 -19.14
C LEU A 92 -30.00 33.58 -19.76
N GLY A 93 -28.98 33.82 -18.92
CA GLY A 93 -27.58 33.88 -19.35
C GLY A 93 -27.06 32.61 -20.04
N MET A 94 -27.70 31.45 -19.83
CA MET A 94 -27.34 30.19 -20.48
C MET A 94 -27.72 30.16 -21.98
N HIS A 95 -28.65 31.02 -22.41
CA HIS A 95 -29.07 31.18 -23.82
C HIS A 95 -28.17 32.13 -24.62
N LEU A 96 -27.01 32.49 -24.08
CA LEU A 96 -26.09 33.39 -24.75
C LEU A 96 -25.59 32.80 -26.07
N SER A 97 -25.70 33.59 -27.15
CA SER A 97 -25.09 33.24 -28.43
C SER A 97 -23.61 33.60 -28.47
N LEU A 98 -22.88 33.10 -29.47
CA LEU A 98 -21.51 33.55 -29.72
C LEU A 98 -21.38 35.06 -29.87
N ALA A 99 -22.34 35.71 -30.55
CA ALA A 99 -22.34 37.16 -30.71
C ALA A 99 -22.53 37.89 -29.37
N GLY A 100 -23.42 37.38 -28.52
CA GLY A 100 -23.59 37.90 -27.16
C GLY A 100 -22.34 37.70 -26.30
N PHE A 101 -21.68 36.55 -26.40
CA PHE A 101 -20.42 36.28 -25.70
C PHE A 101 -19.28 37.21 -26.15
N GLN A 102 -19.15 37.46 -27.46
CA GLN A 102 -18.22 38.45 -27.99
C GLN A 102 -18.52 39.86 -27.46
N GLN A 103 -19.79 40.24 -27.34
CA GLN A 103 -20.19 41.52 -26.76
C GLN A 103 -19.76 41.64 -25.29
N LEU A 104 -19.91 40.58 -24.48
CA LEU A 104 -19.40 40.56 -23.10
C LEU A 104 -17.89 40.83 -23.06
N LEU A 105 -17.14 40.19 -23.95
CA LEU A 105 -15.69 40.31 -24.02
C LEU A 105 -15.19 41.58 -24.73
N SER A 106 -16.07 42.40 -25.30
CA SER A 106 -15.70 43.68 -25.91
C SER A 106 -15.26 44.73 -24.90
N GLY A 107 -15.57 44.54 -23.61
CA GLY A 107 -15.32 45.53 -22.55
C GLY A 107 -16.36 46.66 -22.48
N ASN A 108 -17.33 46.71 -23.42
CA ASN A 108 -18.38 47.73 -23.45
C ASN A 108 -19.69 47.29 -22.75
N TYR A 109 -19.76 46.04 -22.29
CA TYR A 109 -20.89 45.51 -21.52
C TYR A 109 -20.60 45.66 -20.02
N VAL A 110 -20.75 46.87 -19.50
CA VAL A 110 -20.42 47.22 -18.11
C VAL A 110 -21.56 48.02 -17.50
N PRO A 111 -22.09 47.64 -16.32
CA PRO A 111 -23.05 48.45 -15.58
C PRO A 111 -22.47 49.81 -15.15
N GLU A 112 -23.33 50.82 -15.02
CA GLU A 112 -22.93 52.15 -14.50
C GLU A 112 -22.20 52.03 -13.15
N PRO A 113 -21.09 52.77 -12.92
CA PRO A 113 -20.15 52.58 -11.81
C PRO A 113 -20.69 52.85 -10.39
N SER A 114 -21.98 53.11 -10.22
CA SER A 114 -22.57 53.41 -8.92
C SER A 114 -22.77 52.18 -8.01
N GLN A 115 -22.59 50.95 -8.51
CA GLN A 115 -22.83 49.72 -7.73
C GLN A 115 -22.00 48.47 -8.17
N PRO A 116 -20.67 48.49 -8.24
CA PRO A 116 -19.93 47.27 -8.58
C PRO A 116 -19.97 46.26 -7.42
N LEU A 117 -20.81 45.23 -7.57
CA LEU A 117 -20.68 43.97 -6.81
C LEU A 117 -19.43 43.19 -7.24
N ASP A 118 -18.98 43.41 -8.48
CA ASP A 118 -17.86 42.72 -9.10
C ASP A 118 -16.75 43.72 -9.43
N GLU A 119 -15.53 43.36 -9.09
CA GLU A 119 -14.36 44.22 -9.26
C GLU A 119 -13.72 44.08 -10.65
N LYS A 120 -13.96 42.95 -11.33
CA LYS A 120 -13.28 42.59 -12.60
C LYS A 120 -14.22 42.65 -13.80
N PRO A 121 -13.79 43.26 -14.93
CA PRO A 121 -14.55 43.22 -16.17
C PRO A 121 -14.45 41.83 -16.83
N TRP A 122 -15.45 41.48 -17.66
CA TRP A 122 -15.54 40.18 -18.34
C TRP A 122 -14.28 39.75 -19.10
N PRO A 123 -13.57 40.62 -19.86
CA PRO A 123 -12.36 40.21 -20.58
C PRO A 123 -11.25 39.71 -19.65
N GLN A 124 -11.10 40.35 -18.48
CA GLN A 124 -10.12 39.95 -17.49
C GLN A 124 -10.50 38.61 -16.84
N LEU A 125 -11.78 38.43 -16.47
CA LEU A 125 -12.25 37.16 -15.90
C LEU A 125 -12.08 36.00 -16.89
N TRP A 126 -12.36 36.22 -18.16
CA TRP A 126 -12.13 35.22 -19.20
C TRP A 126 -10.66 34.84 -19.34
N GLN A 127 -9.74 35.82 -19.30
CA GLN A 127 -8.30 35.55 -19.32
C GLN A 127 -7.86 34.72 -18.10
N GLU A 128 -8.31 35.08 -16.89
CA GLU A 128 -8.00 34.35 -15.67
C GLU A 128 -8.53 32.91 -15.72
N TYR A 129 -9.76 32.73 -16.17
CA TYR A 129 -10.37 31.41 -16.39
C TYR A 129 -9.58 30.58 -17.40
N MET A 130 -9.14 31.15 -18.53
CA MET A 130 -8.33 30.43 -19.52
C MET A 130 -6.96 30.02 -18.96
N HIS A 131 -6.37 30.83 -18.07
CA HIS A 131 -5.15 30.47 -17.35
C HIS A 131 -5.35 29.35 -16.32
N GLU A 132 -6.52 29.30 -15.67
CA GLU A 132 -6.92 28.19 -14.80
C GLU A 132 -7.12 26.92 -15.63
N ALA A 133 -7.95 26.99 -16.68
CA ALA A 133 -8.34 25.85 -17.50
C ALA A 133 -7.13 25.11 -18.07
N LYS A 134 -6.14 25.84 -18.59
CA LYS A 134 -4.87 25.27 -19.10
C LYS A 134 -4.06 24.46 -18.07
N ARG A 135 -4.40 24.53 -16.78
CA ARG A 135 -3.75 23.80 -15.68
C ARG A 135 -4.67 22.78 -15.02
N TRP A 136 -5.84 22.49 -15.61
CA TRP A 136 -6.70 21.40 -15.15
C TRP A 136 -5.94 20.07 -15.18
N ASP A 137 -6.17 19.26 -14.16
CA ASP A 137 -5.61 17.91 -14.07
C ASP A 137 -6.34 16.93 -15.00
N GLY A 138 -5.79 15.73 -15.14
CA GLY A 138 -6.37 14.68 -15.99
C GLY A 138 -7.80 14.32 -15.59
N ALA A 139 -8.12 14.35 -14.30
CA ALA A 139 -9.46 14.07 -13.79
C ALA A 139 -10.47 15.12 -14.27
N LYS A 140 -10.15 16.42 -14.16
CA LYS A 140 -11.03 17.49 -14.63
C LYS A 140 -11.16 17.50 -16.15
N LEU A 141 -10.08 17.21 -16.88
CA LEU A 141 -10.09 17.08 -18.34
C LEU A 141 -10.98 15.91 -18.79
N HIS A 142 -10.86 14.75 -18.15
CA HIS A 142 -11.72 13.60 -18.43
C HIS A 142 -13.18 13.88 -18.09
N GLN A 143 -13.46 14.53 -16.96
CA GLN A 143 -14.83 14.91 -16.58
C GLN A 143 -15.49 15.84 -17.63
N MET A 144 -14.75 16.83 -18.13
CA MET A 144 -15.27 17.84 -19.06
C MET A 144 -15.32 17.37 -20.51
N PHE A 145 -14.32 16.60 -20.96
CA PHE A 145 -14.10 16.28 -22.38
C PHE A 145 -14.10 14.77 -22.68
N GLY A 146 -14.13 13.91 -21.67
CA GLY A 146 -13.99 12.45 -21.82
C GLY A 146 -12.55 11.96 -22.02
N ASP A 147 -11.57 12.86 -22.09
CA ASP A 147 -10.16 12.53 -22.35
C ASP A 147 -9.23 13.32 -21.41
N GLU A 148 -8.46 12.59 -20.60
CA GLU A 148 -7.50 13.12 -19.61
C GLU A 148 -6.28 13.82 -20.24
N HIS A 149 -6.08 13.69 -21.56
CA HIS A 149 -4.98 14.29 -22.31
C HIS A 149 -5.42 15.44 -23.22
N THR A 150 -6.65 15.93 -23.06
CA THR A 150 -7.19 17.02 -23.87
C THR A 150 -6.34 18.29 -23.73
N TYR A 151 -5.77 18.77 -24.85
CA TYR A 151 -5.08 20.06 -24.89
C TYR A 151 -6.07 21.23 -24.97
N ILE A 152 -5.91 22.22 -24.09
CA ILE A 152 -6.77 23.42 -24.03
C ILE A 152 -6.11 24.59 -24.77
N ASP A 153 -6.66 24.91 -25.94
CA ASP A 153 -6.35 26.10 -26.72
C ASP A 153 -7.41 27.20 -26.54
N THR A 154 -7.04 28.43 -26.91
CA THR A 154 -7.91 29.59 -26.80
C THR A 154 -8.95 29.57 -27.94
N PRO A 155 -10.26 29.67 -27.65
CA PRO A 155 -11.29 29.73 -28.68
C PRO A 155 -11.08 30.87 -29.68
N PRO A 156 -11.12 30.61 -31.00
CA PRO A 156 -10.91 31.63 -32.03
C PRO A 156 -12.19 32.46 -32.24
N LEU A 157 -12.52 33.35 -31.30
CA LEU A 157 -13.79 34.09 -31.30
C LEU A 157 -14.01 34.93 -32.57
N GLU A 158 -12.96 35.41 -33.23
CA GLU A 158 -13.05 36.19 -34.48
C GLU A 158 -13.35 35.33 -35.72
N ARG A 159 -13.24 34.00 -35.60
CA ARG A 159 -13.49 33.03 -36.69
C ARG A 159 -14.52 32.01 -36.22
N PRO A 160 -15.83 32.36 -36.22
CA PRO A 160 -16.90 31.50 -35.69
C PRO A 160 -16.92 30.07 -36.26
N ASN A 161 -16.56 29.91 -37.53
CA ASN A 161 -16.53 28.60 -38.20
C ASN A 161 -15.44 27.65 -37.66
N ASP A 162 -14.44 28.18 -36.94
CA ASP A 162 -13.34 27.40 -36.36
C ASP A 162 -13.65 26.98 -34.89
N ILE A 163 -14.83 27.35 -34.37
CA ILE A 163 -15.23 27.00 -33.00
C ILE A 163 -15.72 25.54 -32.94
N THR A 164 -14.90 24.70 -32.34
CA THR A 164 -15.20 23.28 -32.09
C THR A 164 -16.15 23.08 -30.90
N ASN A 165 -16.70 21.88 -30.74
CA ASN A 165 -17.49 21.52 -29.56
C ASN A 165 -16.70 21.66 -28.24
N LYS A 166 -15.40 21.35 -28.26
CA LYS A 166 -14.50 21.57 -27.11
C LYS A 166 -14.47 23.05 -26.69
N HIS A 167 -14.37 23.96 -27.66
CA HIS A 167 -14.44 25.40 -27.39
C HIS A 167 -15.80 25.81 -26.81
N LYS A 168 -16.89 25.23 -27.33
CA LYS A 168 -18.24 25.49 -26.80
C LYS A 168 -18.40 25.04 -25.36
N LEU A 169 -17.93 23.84 -25.00
CA LEU A 169 -17.93 23.34 -23.61
C LEU A 169 -17.09 24.24 -22.68
N LEU A 170 -15.95 24.72 -23.16
CA LEU A 170 -15.08 25.62 -22.39
C LEU A 170 -15.74 26.99 -22.13
N ILE A 171 -16.38 27.57 -23.15
CA ILE A 171 -17.15 28.82 -23.02
C ILE A 171 -18.38 28.59 -22.14
N GLY A 172 -19.07 27.45 -22.32
CA GLY A 172 -20.24 27.05 -21.53
C GLY A 172 -19.91 26.96 -20.04
N GLU A 173 -18.80 26.32 -19.67
CA GLU A 173 -18.39 26.24 -18.25
C GLU A 173 -18.07 27.63 -17.66
N PHE A 174 -17.50 28.55 -18.45
CA PHE A 174 -17.32 29.93 -18.00
C PHE A 174 -18.65 30.67 -17.81
N ILE A 175 -19.57 30.56 -18.77
CA ILE A 175 -20.91 31.14 -18.66
C ILE A 175 -21.62 30.54 -17.45
N ARG A 176 -21.59 29.22 -17.25
CA ARG A 176 -22.19 28.54 -16.10
C ARG A 176 -21.62 29.03 -14.76
N ARG A 177 -20.32 29.31 -14.64
CA ARG A 177 -19.76 29.87 -13.40
C ARG A 177 -20.22 31.29 -13.11
N HIS A 178 -20.62 32.04 -14.14
CA HIS A 178 -20.89 33.46 -14.03
C HIS A 178 -22.31 33.88 -14.48
N HIS A 179 -23.18 32.94 -14.83
CA HIS A 179 -24.55 33.23 -15.25
C HIS A 179 -25.40 33.92 -14.16
N PRO A 180 -25.18 33.73 -12.84
CA PRO A 180 -25.91 34.52 -11.84
C PRO A 180 -25.51 35.99 -11.92
N ARG A 181 -24.23 36.29 -12.16
CA ARG A 181 -23.77 37.66 -12.42
C ARG A 181 -24.41 38.19 -13.71
N LEU A 182 -24.42 37.39 -14.77
CA LEU A 182 -25.00 37.77 -16.05
C LEU A 182 -26.51 38.06 -15.91
N ALA A 183 -27.26 37.29 -15.13
CA ALA A 183 -28.67 37.54 -14.82
C ALA A 183 -28.90 38.93 -14.20
N HIS A 184 -28.02 39.36 -13.28
CA HIS A 184 -28.06 40.73 -12.75
C HIS A 184 -27.80 41.78 -13.81
N GLU A 185 -26.75 41.59 -14.61
CA GLU A 185 -26.32 42.55 -15.61
C GLU A 185 -27.32 42.66 -16.76
N ILE A 186 -27.98 41.56 -17.15
CA ILE A 186 -29.07 41.57 -18.14
C ILE A 186 -30.24 42.43 -17.64
N ALA A 187 -30.59 42.37 -16.35
CA ALA A 187 -31.64 43.24 -15.80
C ALA A 187 -31.33 44.74 -16.01
N LEU A 188 -30.05 45.11 -15.87
CA LEU A 188 -29.60 46.50 -15.94
C LEU A 188 -29.35 46.98 -17.39
N LEU A 189 -28.66 46.15 -18.17
CA LEU A 189 -28.10 46.49 -19.48
C LEU A 189 -28.94 45.95 -20.65
N GLY A 190 -29.83 44.99 -20.40
CA GLY A 190 -30.54 44.22 -21.42
C GLY A 190 -29.77 42.98 -21.86
N PHE A 191 -30.46 42.05 -22.53
CA PHE A 191 -29.86 40.82 -23.03
C PHE A 191 -28.87 41.12 -24.17
N PRO A 192 -27.63 40.61 -24.09
CA PRO A 192 -26.58 40.93 -25.06
C PRO A 192 -26.85 40.31 -26.44
N GLY A 193 -26.84 41.14 -27.48
CA GLY A 193 -27.06 40.77 -28.88
C GLY A 193 -25.79 40.90 -29.74
N ALA A 194 -25.98 40.97 -31.06
CA ALA A 194 -24.87 41.17 -32.00
C ALA A 194 -24.33 42.62 -31.94
N GLY A 195 -23.01 42.77 -31.95
CA GLY A 195 -22.36 44.09 -31.95
C GLY A 195 -22.67 44.87 -30.67
N THR A 196 -23.35 46.01 -30.80
CA THR A 196 -23.78 46.87 -29.67
C THR A 196 -25.25 46.70 -29.29
N ASP A 197 -25.99 45.86 -30.02
CA ASP A 197 -27.42 45.67 -29.79
C ASP A 197 -27.70 44.96 -28.47
N ARG A 198 -28.79 45.37 -27.81
CA ARG A 198 -29.26 44.81 -26.54
C ARG A 198 -30.78 44.80 -26.52
N ILE A 199 -31.37 43.73 -26.01
CA ILE A 199 -32.82 43.66 -25.78
C ILE A 199 -33.09 44.20 -24.38
N VAL A 200 -33.67 45.39 -24.26
CA VAL A 200 -33.89 46.03 -22.95
C VAL A 200 -34.94 45.25 -22.15
N MET A 201 -34.68 45.06 -20.85
CA MET A 201 -35.63 44.41 -19.95
C MET A 201 -36.56 45.45 -19.32
N ALA A 202 -37.87 45.17 -19.35
CA ALA A 202 -38.91 45.87 -18.59
C ALA A 202 -38.71 47.41 -18.53
N GLU A 203 -38.77 48.04 -19.71
CA GLU A 203 -38.51 49.48 -19.90
C GLU A 203 -39.35 50.40 -19.01
N ASP A 204 -40.54 49.96 -18.61
CA ASP A 204 -41.44 50.70 -17.73
C ASP A 204 -40.92 50.78 -16.27
N PHE A 205 -39.91 49.98 -15.89
CA PHE A 205 -39.31 49.99 -14.55
C PHE A 205 -38.07 50.88 -14.44
N THR A 206 -37.91 51.53 -13.28
CA THR A 206 -36.73 52.36 -13.00
C THR A 206 -35.45 51.51 -12.92
N SER A 207 -34.28 52.12 -13.09
CA SER A 207 -33.00 51.41 -12.92
C SER A 207 -32.86 50.79 -11.53
N ARG A 208 -33.45 51.40 -10.49
CA ARG A 208 -33.48 50.84 -9.13
C ARG A 208 -34.34 49.57 -9.04
N ASP A 209 -35.49 49.57 -9.70
CA ASP A 209 -36.39 48.41 -9.73
C ASP A 209 -35.70 47.24 -10.48
N ARG A 210 -35.11 47.51 -11.65
CA ARG A 210 -34.38 46.52 -12.46
C ARG A 210 -33.17 45.95 -11.72
N ASN A 211 -32.43 46.79 -11.01
CA ASN A 211 -31.35 46.34 -10.13
C ASN A 211 -31.85 45.33 -9.09
N MET A 212 -33.02 45.60 -8.47
CA MET A 212 -33.57 44.70 -7.47
C MET A 212 -33.98 43.34 -8.04
N ILE A 213 -34.64 43.36 -9.20
CA ILE A 213 -35.02 42.15 -9.95
C ILE A 213 -33.77 41.31 -10.24
N GLY A 214 -32.72 41.95 -10.77
CA GLY A 214 -31.47 41.26 -11.07
C GLY A 214 -30.69 40.80 -9.83
N LEU A 215 -30.80 41.48 -8.67
CA LEU A 215 -30.23 41.00 -7.40
C LEU A 215 -30.93 39.75 -6.88
N ILE A 216 -32.26 39.67 -7.01
CA ILE A 216 -33.02 38.46 -6.69
C ILE A 216 -32.55 37.34 -7.61
N ALA A 217 -32.51 37.57 -8.92
CA ALA A 217 -32.05 36.59 -9.91
C ALA A 217 -30.64 36.11 -9.59
N ARG A 218 -29.67 37.01 -9.42
CA ARG A 218 -28.27 36.69 -9.10
C ARG A 218 -28.09 35.89 -7.83
N SER A 219 -28.98 36.07 -6.86
CA SER A 219 -28.85 35.40 -5.57
C SER A 219 -28.85 33.88 -5.70
N HIS A 220 -29.41 33.27 -6.75
CA HIS A 220 -29.51 31.81 -6.89
C HIS A 220 -28.15 31.10 -6.95
N GLY A 221 -27.14 31.72 -7.57
CA GLY A 221 -25.77 31.19 -7.60
C GLY A 221 -24.80 31.84 -6.59
N MET A 222 -25.30 32.56 -5.59
CA MET A 222 -24.49 33.14 -4.51
C MET A 222 -24.61 32.33 -3.21
N ASP A 223 -23.66 32.47 -2.29
CA ASP A 223 -23.94 32.13 -0.90
C ASP A 223 -24.99 33.09 -0.34
N LEU A 224 -26.08 32.57 0.23
CA LEU A 224 -27.22 33.38 0.66
C LEU A 224 -26.81 34.45 1.69
N ARG A 225 -25.91 34.13 2.62
CA ARG A 225 -25.44 35.12 3.62
C ARG A 225 -24.59 36.21 2.97
N LYS A 226 -23.72 35.86 2.02
CA LYS A 226 -22.99 36.85 1.22
C LYS A 226 -23.94 37.74 0.42
N ALA A 227 -24.96 37.17 -0.21
CA ALA A 227 -25.98 37.92 -0.94
C ALA A 227 -26.71 38.91 -0.02
N LEU A 228 -27.03 38.52 1.21
CA LEU A 228 -27.60 39.43 2.22
C LEU A 228 -26.65 40.57 2.59
N ASN A 229 -25.37 40.29 2.80
CA ASN A 229 -24.38 41.32 3.12
C ASN A 229 -24.21 42.33 1.97
N GLU A 230 -24.19 41.85 0.74
CA GLU A 230 -24.13 42.70 -0.45
C GLU A 230 -25.40 43.56 -0.59
N LEU A 231 -26.58 42.97 -0.35
CA LEU A 231 -27.83 43.71 -0.32
C LEU A 231 -27.79 44.83 0.73
N ARG A 232 -27.28 44.56 1.95
CA ARG A 232 -27.09 45.55 3.01
C ARG A 232 -26.11 46.66 2.62
N ARG A 233 -25.04 46.33 1.88
CA ARG A 233 -24.06 47.30 1.37
C ARG A 233 -24.67 48.24 0.33
N LEU A 234 -25.46 47.68 -0.60
CA LEU A 234 -26.08 48.43 -1.69
C LEU A 234 -27.29 49.26 -1.25
N SER A 235 -27.89 48.95 -0.10
CA SER A 235 -29.10 49.60 0.36
C SER A 235 -29.02 50.10 1.81
N LYS A 236 -28.91 51.42 1.97
CA LYS A 236 -28.97 52.09 3.29
C LYS A 236 -30.36 52.03 3.95
N VAL A 237 -31.38 51.52 3.27
CA VAL A 237 -32.80 51.47 3.69
C VAL A 237 -33.32 50.06 3.44
N ARG A 238 -34.16 49.52 4.33
CA ARG A 238 -34.90 48.25 4.15
C ARG A 238 -35.39 48.12 2.69
N THR A 239 -34.86 47.14 1.97
CA THR A 239 -35.11 46.92 0.54
C THR A 239 -36.37 46.11 0.32
N ASN A 240 -37.50 46.81 0.30
CA ASN A 240 -38.78 46.21 -0.07
C ASN A 240 -39.11 46.66 -1.52
N PRO A 241 -39.13 45.77 -2.51
CA PRO A 241 -39.68 46.06 -3.84
C PRO A 241 -41.16 46.43 -3.77
N GLY A 242 -41.92 45.79 -2.88
CA GLY A 242 -43.30 46.10 -2.53
C GLY A 242 -43.52 45.99 -1.02
N LYS A 243 -44.35 45.04 -0.60
CA LYS A 243 -44.66 44.80 0.83
C LYS A 243 -43.62 43.87 1.49
N VAL A 244 -42.91 43.06 0.71
CA VAL A 244 -42.01 42.00 1.18
C VAL A 244 -40.54 42.37 0.98
N LEU A 245 -39.66 41.94 1.90
CA LEU A 245 -38.22 42.14 1.80
C LEU A 245 -37.61 41.18 0.77
N VAL A 246 -36.63 41.68 0.01
CA VAL A 246 -35.89 40.94 -1.02
C VAL A 246 -35.35 39.57 -0.58
N PRO A 247 -34.79 39.39 0.64
CA PRO A 247 -34.31 38.09 1.08
C PRO A 247 -35.36 36.97 1.02
N PHE A 248 -36.64 37.28 1.17
CA PHE A 248 -37.70 36.29 0.99
C PHE A 248 -37.72 35.74 -0.43
N TRP A 249 -37.69 36.61 -1.42
CA TRP A 249 -37.68 36.23 -2.83
C TRP A 249 -36.39 35.55 -3.27
N MET A 250 -35.25 35.92 -2.67
CA MET A 250 -33.99 35.19 -2.84
C MET A 250 -34.13 33.74 -2.38
N VAL A 251 -34.71 33.53 -1.19
CA VAL A 251 -34.97 32.19 -0.63
C VAL A 251 -35.93 31.38 -1.50
N VAL A 252 -37.06 31.96 -1.91
CA VAL A 252 -38.06 31.24 -2.73
C VAL A 252 -37.46 30.82 -4.06
N LEU A 253 -36.75 31.71 -4.77
CA LEU A 253 -36.08 31.36 -6.04
C LEU A 253 -35.06 30.25 -5.83
N ARG A 254 -34.20 30.36 -4.82
CA ARG A 254 -33.14 29.38 -4.56
C ARG A 254 -33.68 27.98 -4.32
N ILE A 255 -34.69 27.85 -3.46
CA ILE A 255 -35.28 26.55 -3.15
C ILE A 255 -36.07 26.02 -4.35
N ALA A 256 -36.85 26.87 -5.02
CA ALA A 256 -37.62 26.45 -6.19
C ALA A 256 -36.72 25.97 -7.33
N ASP A 257 -35.61 26.67 -7.58
CA ASP A 257 -34.60 26.28 -8.56
C ASP A 257 -33.93 24.96 -8.18
N TYR A 258 -33.44 24.81 -6.94
CA TYR A 258 -32.83 23.56 -6.45
C TYR A 258 -33.75 22.34 -6.57
N LEU A 259 -35.05 22.50 -6.27
CA LEU A 259 -36.03 21.42 -6.39
C LEU A 259 -36.40 21.12 -7.85
N GLN A 260 -36.20 22.08 -8.77
CA GLN A 260 -36.42 21.91 -10.20
C GLN A 260 -35.19 21.38 -10.95
N MET A 261 -33.98 21.55 -10.40
CA MET A 261 -32.77 20.91 -10.90
C MET A 261 -32.88 19.37 -10.93
N ASP A 262 -33.88 18.75 -10.27
CA ASP A 262 -34.19 17.31 -10.35
C ASP A 262 -35.48 16.99 -11.16
N ALA A 263 -36.33 17.98 -11.44
CA ALA A 263 -37.67 17.76 -12.00
C ALA A 263 -37.82 18.06 -13.50
N THR A 264 -36.77 18.47 -14.20
CA THR A 264 -36.79 18.61 -15.68
C THR A 264 -36.89 17.23 -16.34
N ARG A 265 -38.11 16.71 -16.39
CA ARG A 265 -38.53 15.52 -17.14
C ARG A 265 -38.30 15.75 -18.63
N THR A 266 -37.06 15.64 -19.04
CA THR A 266 -36.72 15.44 -20.43
C THR A 266 -37.19 14.03 -20.78
N SER A 267 -38.01 13.89 -21.83
CA SER A 267 -38.57 12.57 -22.16
C SER A 267 -37.45 11.53 -22.31
N GLU A 268 -37.65 10.34 -21.75
CA GLU A 268 -36.73 9.20 -21.84
C GLU A 268 -36.29 8.96 -23.30
N THR A 269 -37.21 9.20 -24.25
CA THR A 269 -37.00 9.16 -25.69
C THR A 269 -36.03 10.23 -26.21
N THR A 270 -36.13 11.47 -25.72
CA THR A 270 -35.23 12.58 -26.08
C THR A 270 -33.81 12.34 -25.54
N LEU A 271 -33.70 11.76 -24.34
CA LEU A 271 -32.41 11.43 -23.72
C LEU A 271 -31.73 10.25 -24.42
N ARG A 272 -32.47 9.19 -24.75
CA ARG A 272 -31.96 8.01 -25.47
C ARG A 272 -31.51 8.29 -26.90
N THR A 273 -32.00 9.37 -27.52
CA THR A 273 -31.67 9.75 -28.90
C THR A 273 -30.50 10.74 -29.00
N ARG A 274 -30.06 11.34 -27.88
CA ARG A 274 -28.87 12.22 -27.83
C ARG A 274 -27.64 11.40 -27.43
N ALA A 275 -26.56 11.52 -28.20
CA ALA A 275 -25.26 10.99 -27.78
C ALA A 275 -24.64 11.95 -26.75
N LEU A 276 -24.79 11.65 -25.46
CA LEU A 276 -24.06 12.35 -24.39
C LEU A 276 -22.58 11.95 -24.49
N ALA A 277 -21.67 12.92 -24.61
CA ALA A 277 -20.25 12.66 -24.79
C ALA A 277 -19.45 12.87 -23.49
N SER A 278 -19.84 13.82 -22.64
CA SER A 278 -19.14 14.04 -21.37
C SER A 278 -19.60 13.07 -20.26
N PRO A 279 -18.66 12.52 -19.46
CA PRO A 279 -18.99 11.71 -18.29
C PRO A 279 -19.85 12.45 -17.25
N PHE A 280 -19.69 13.77 -17.15
CA PHE A 280 -20.49 14.61 -16.26
C PHE A 280 -21.99 14.54 -16.61
N SER A 281 -22.33 14.80 -17.87
CA SER A 281 -23.73 14.79 -18.32
C SER A 281 -24.36 13.40 -18.25
N MET A 282 -23.58 12.35 -18.50
CA MET A 282 -24.04 10.96 -18.29
C MET A 282 -24.37 10.68 -16.82
N SER A 283 -23.55 11.17 -15.89
CA SER A 283 -23.79 11.03 -14.46
C SER A 283 -25.02 11.80 -13.99
N GLU A 284 -25.25 13.03 -14.47
CA GLU A 284 -26.47 13.80 -14.19
C GLU A 284 -27.71 13.04 -14.70
N HIS A 285 -27.64 12.55 -15.94
CA HIS A 285 -28.71 11.77 -16.53
C HIS A 285 -29.06 10.50 -15.72
N ALA A 286 -28.05 9.75 -15.28
CA ALA A 286 -28.26 8.53 -14.50
C ALA A 286 -28.84 8.80 -13.10
N ALA A 287 -28.49 9.94 -12.48
CA ALA A 287 -29.08 10.36 -11.20
C ALA A 287 -30.59 10.61 -11.35
N HIS A 288 -31.00 11.33 -12.40
CA HIS A 288 -32.42 11.57 -12.69
C HIS A 288 -33.21 10.28 -12.93
N LEU A 289 -32.65 9.33 -13.68
CA LEU A 289 -33.30 8.04 -13.91
C LEU A 289 -33.47 7.21 -12.63
N SER A 290 -32.65 7.50 -11.62
CA SER A 290 -32.72 6.83 -10.32
C SER A 290 -33.79 7.43 -9.41
N THR A 291 -34.28 8.65 -9.65
CA THR A 291 -35.35 9.27 -8.86
C THR A 291 -36.72 8.79 -9.37
N LEU A 292 -37.46 8.04 -8.55
CA LEU A 292 -38.75 7.46 -8.92
C LEU A 292 -39.91 8.43 -8.67
N HIS A 293 -40.02 8.92 -7.44
CA HIS A 293 -41.14 9.76 -7.00
C HIS A 293 -40.69 10.83 -6.00
N VAL A 294 -41.27 12.02 -6.12
CA VAL A 294 -41.12 13.12 -5.16
C VAL A 294 -42.49 13.43 -4.58
N TYR A 295 -42.63 13.23 -3.27
CA TYR A 295 -43.86 13.45 -2.53
C TYR A 295 -43.79 14.81 -1.82
N TRP A 296 -44.69 15.70 -2.22
CA TRP A 296 -44.79 17.08 -1.71
C TRP A 296 -45.77 17.22 -0.54
N GLU A 297 -46.57 16.19 -0.29
CA GLU A 297 -47.56 16.15 0.78
C GLU A 297 -47.49 14.77 1.43
N GLY A 298 -47.13 14.72 2.72
CA GLY A 298 -47.14 13.51 3.53
C GLY A 298 -48.20 13.59 4.63
N GLU A 299 -48.89 12.49 4.92
CA GLU A 299 -49.86 12.42 6.02
C GLU A 299 -49.21 12.63 7.40
N ASP A 300 -47.93 12.22 7.54
CA ASP A 300 -47.20 12.24 8.82
C ASP A 300 -46.50 13.58 9.12
N ASP A 301 -46.04 14.29 8.09
CA ASP A 301 -45.35 15.58 8.23
C ASP A 301 -45.62 16.51 7.02
N PRO A 302 -46.42 17.57 7.18
CA PRO A 302 -46.76 18.50 6.10
C PRO A 302 -45.61 19.45 5.69
N GLU A 303 -44.53 19.51 6.48
CA GLU A 303 -43.34 20.34 6.21
C GLU A 303 -42.17 19.53 5.62
N ARG A 304 -42.40 18.28 5.23
CA ARG A 304 -41.40 17.38 4.66
C ARG A 304 -41.61 17.15 3.16
N ILE A 305 -40.52 17.21 2.41
CA ILE A 305 -40.41 16.65 1.05
C ILE A 305 -39.82 15.24 1.19
N TYR A 306 -40.45 14.23 0.60
CA TYR A 306 -39.91 12.87 0.59
C TYR A 306 -39.56 12.44 -0.83
N VAL A 307 -38.31 11.99 -1.02
CA VAL A 307 -37.81 11.54 -2.33
C VAL A 307 -37.55 10.04 -2.30
N GLU A 308 -38.24 9.31 -3.17
CA GLU A 308 -38.04 7.89 -3.40
C GLU A 308 -37.11 7.70 -4.60
N ALA A 309 -35.98 7.03 -4.37
CA ALA A 309 -34.96 6.79 -5.39
C ALA A 309 -34.41 5.35 -5.33
N GLU A 310 -34.04 4.81 -6.48
CA GLU A 310 -33.48 3.47 -6.66
C GLU A 310 -32.15 3.55 -7.46
N PRO A 311 -31.08 4.05 -6.85
CA PRO A 311 -29.78 4.12 -7.51
C PRO A 311 -29.24 2.70 -7.77
N GLU A 312 -28.85 2.44 -9.02
CA GLU A 312 -28.31 1.13 -9.44
C GLU A 312 -26.85 0.89 -9.01
N THR A 313 -26.13 1.95 -8.62
CA THR A 313 -24.69 1.91 -8.30
C THR A 313 -24.38 2.70 -7.03
N SER A 314 -23.27 2.34 -6.37
CA SER A 314 -22.79 3.08 -5.19
C SER A 314 -22.44 4.54 -5.53
N ALA A 315 -21.93 4.79 -6.73
CA ALA A 315 -21.63 6.14 -7.20
C ALA A 315 -22.89 7.02 -7.31
N LEU A 316 -24.00 6.47 -7.83
CA LEU A 316 -25.28 7.18 -7.91
C LEU A 316 -25.89 7.39 -6.53
N PHE A 317 -25.82 6.39 -5.65
CA PHE A 317 -26.26 6.53 -4.25
C PHE A 317 -25.57 7.71 -3.56
N LEU A 318 -24.24 7.77 -3.60
CA LEU A 318 -23.45 8.84 -2.96
C LEU A 318 -23.75 10.21 -3.57
N LYS A 319 -24.04 10.26 -4.88
CA LYS A 319 -24.41 11.49 -5.57
C LYS A 319 -25.76 12.02 -5.11
N LEU A 320 -26.79 11.16 -5.08
CA LEU A 320 -28.13 11.53 -4.62
C LEU A 320 -28.13 11.92 -3.14
N GLN A 321 -27.41 11.16 -2.30
CA GLN A 321 -27.25 11.50 -0.89
C GLN A 321 -26.62 12.89 -0.72
N GLY A 322 -25.54 13.19 -1.46
CA GLY A 322 -24.92 14.52 -1.45
C GLY A 322 -25.84 15.64 -1.98
N LEU A 323 -26.70 15.33 -2.95
CA LEU A 323 -27.73 16.26 -3.44
C LEU A 323 -28.75 16.57 -2.35
N PHE A 324 -29.31 15.56 -1.69
CA PHE A 324 -30.31 15.73 -0.62
C PHE A 324 -29.72 16.48 0.58
N GLU A 325 -28.48 16.16 0.98
CA GLU A 325 -27.75 16.93 2.00
C GLU A 325 -27.58 18.40 1.62
N SER A 326 -27.29 18.68 0.34
CA SER A 326 -27.15 20.05 -0.16
C SER A 326 -28.48 20.81 -0.14
N ILE A 327 -29.58 20.16 -0.54
CA ILE A 327 -30.94 20.73 -0.46
C ILE A 327 -31.32 20.99 1.00
N GLN A 328 -31.08 20.05 1.91
CA GLN A 328 -31.35 20.24 3.34
C GLN A 328 -30.59 21.44 3.90
N LYS A 329 -29.30 21.57 3.56
CA LYS A 329 -28.47 22.71 3.99
C LYS A 329 -29.01 24.05 3.46
N GLU A 330 -29.53 24.07 2.22
CA GLU A 330 -30.17 25.25 1.64
C GLU A 330 -31.46 25.61 2.37
N LEU A 331 -32.30 24.62 2.72
CA LEU A 331 -33.50 24.80 3.55
C LEU A 331 -33.14 25.35 4.93
N ASP A 332 -32.19 24.75 5.63
CA ASP A 332 -31.75 25.18 6.97
C ASP A 332 -31.24 26.63 6.96
N THR A 333 -30.41 26.97 5.96
CA THR A 333 -29.86 28.32 5.81
C THR A 333 -30.98 29.32 5.50
N SER A 334 -31.91 28.95 4.62
CA SER A 334 -33.06 29.76 4.27
C SER A 334 -33.95 30.05 5.46
N TRP A 335 -34.30 29.03 6.26
CA TRP A 335 -35.07 29.21 7.49
C TRP A 335 -34.38 30.10 8.50
N ALA A 336 -33.07 29.92 8.71
CA ALA A 336 -32.29 30.78 9.60
C ALA A 336 -32.30 32.25 9.13
N VAL A 337 -32.14 32.48 7.82
CA VAL A 337 -32.15 33.82 7.22
C VAL A 337 -33.53 34.47 7.33
N LEU A 338 -34.61 33.75 7.01
CA LEU A 338 -35.97 34.28 7.14
C LEU A 338 -36.29 34.63 8.61
N GLY A 339 -35.87 33.78 9.55
CA GLY A 339 -35.98 34.03 10.99
C GLY A 339 -35.24 35.29 11.45
N GLU A 340 -34.02 35.54 10.94
CA GLU A 340 -33.24 36.75 11.24
C GLU A 340 -33.89 38.02 10.64
N VAL A 341 -34.37 37.92 9.40
CA VAL A 341 -34.90 39.06 8.63
C VAL A 341 -36.27 39.51 9.14
N TYR A 342 -37.17 38.56 9.43
CA TYR A 342 -38.55 38.87 9.83
C TYR A 342 -38.81 38.72 11.33
N GLY A 343 -38.04 37.88 12.03
CA GLY A 343 -38.28 37.54 13.43
C GLY A 343 -39.70 37.02 13.65
N LYS A 344 -40.34 37.44 14.75
CA LYS A 344 -41.76 37.15 15.03
C LYS A 344 -42.74 38.14 14.39
N SER A 345 -42.23 39.09 13.58
CA SER A 345 -43.00 40.26 13.15
C SER A 345 -43.97 39.97 12.00
N HIS A 346 -43.72 38.90 11.23
CA HIS A 346 -44.52 38.51 10.07
C HIS A 346 -44.64 36.97 9.98
N PRO A 347 -45.35 36.32 10.94
CA PRO A 347 -45.47 34.85 10.98
C PRO A 347 -46.12 34.25 9.72
N GLN A 348 -46.86 35.06 8.96
CA GLN A 348 -47.53 34.67 7.73
C GLN A 348 -46.60 34.60 6.49
N LEU A 349 -45.36 35.09 6.58
CA LEU A 349 -44.37 35.03 5.48
C LEU A 349 -43.39 33.89 5.75
N GLY A 350 -43.67 32.73 5.18
CA GLY A 350 -42.81 31.54 5.29
C GLY A 350 -42.82 30.66 4.05
N ILE A 351 -41.89 29.72 4.04
CA ILE A 351 -41.86 28.58 3.11
C ILE A 351 -42.48 27.36 3.81
N ARG A 352 -43.10 26.47 3.03
CA ARG A 352 -43.82 25.30 3.53
C ARG A 352 -42.90 24.22 4.07
N PHE A 353 -41.78 23.98 3.40
CA PHE A 353 -40.91 22.84 3.69
C PHE A 353 -39.73 23.21 4.57
N ARG A 354 -39.45 22.39 5.58
CA ARG A 354 -38.28 22.47 6.47
C ARG A 354 -37.29 21.35 6.22
N ARG A 355 -37.76 20.21 5.72
CA ARG A 355 -36.96 18.98 5.63
C ARG A 355 -37.13 18.29 4.30
N ILE A 356 -36.06 17.64 3.87
CA ILE A 356 -36.05 16.65 2.79
C ILE A 356 -35.57 15.31 3.36
N ASP A 357 -36.34 14.26 3.14
CA ASP A 357 -36.00 12.89 3.52
C ASP A 357 -36.04 11.98 2.28
N SER A 358 -35.44 10.80 2.40
CA SER A 358 -35.42 9.80 1.33
C SER A 358 -35.29 8.39 1.89
N ASN A 359 -35.79 7.41 1.11
CA ASN A 359 -35.56 5.99 1.38
C ASN A 359 -34.06 5.61 1.40
N LEU A 360 -33.19 6.42 0.78
CA LEU A 360 -31.74 6.23 0.82
C LEU A 360 -31.16 6.33 2.25
N SER A 361 -31.85 7.02 3.15
CA SER A 361 -31.46 7.18 4.55
C SER A 361 -32.00 6.06 5.45
N ASP A 362 -32.84 5.17 4.92
CA ASP A 362 -33.43 4.08 5.70
C ASP A 362 -32.36 3.05 6.06
N PRO A 363 -32.28 2.60 7.33
CA PRO A 363 -31.32 1.58 7.74
C PRO A 363 -31.40 0.27 6.92
N GLY A 364 -32.58 -0.06 6.40
CA GLY A 364 -32.82 -1.24 5.57
C GLY A 364 -32.46 -1.07 4.10
N PHE A 365 -32.16 0.15 3.62
CA PHE A 365 -31.81 0.40 2.22
C PHE A 365 -30.58 -0.41 1.81
N ALA A 366 -29.58 -0.45 2.68
CA ALA A 366 -28.35 -1.19 2.43
C ALA A 366 -28.63 -2.66 2.12
N ASP A 367 -29.60 -3.30 2.76
CA ASP A 367 -29.94 -4.72 2.53
C ASP A 367 -30.74 -4.94 1.23
N SER A 368 -31.43 -3.91 0.73
CA SER A 368 -32.27 -3.99 -0.47
C SER A 368 -31.48 -3.96 -1.79
N VAL A 369 -30.24 -3.45 -1.78
CA VAL A 369 -29.42 -3.27 -2.98
C VAL A 369 -28.31 -4.33 -3.11
N SER A 370 -27.91 -4.59 -4.36
CA SER A 370 -26.86 -5.54 -4.73
C SER A 370 -25.44 -5.00 -4.59
N TYR A 371 -25.25 -3.79 -4.06
CA TYR A 371 -23.96 -3.16 -3.82
C TYR A 371 -23.87 -2.65 -2.38
N VAL A 372 -22.69 -2.21 -1.95
CA VAL A 372 -22.53 -1.53 -0.66
C VAL A 372 -22.70 -0.01 -0.86
N PRO A 373 -23.74 0.62 -0.29
CA PRO A 373 -24.02 2.06 -0.44
C PRO A 373 -23.09 2.90 0.44
N ASP A 374 -21.79 2.80 0.21
CA ASP A 374 -20.75 3.54 0.93
C ASP A 374 -19.57 3.86 0.00
N ARG A 375 -18.75 4.83 0.40
CA ARG A 375 -17.61 5.31 -0.36
C ARG A 375 -16.37 4.46 -0.13
N PHE A 376 -16.00 3.67 -1.13
CA PHE A 376 -14.74 2.92 -1.15
C PHE A 376 -13.73 3.58 -2.08
N ARG A 377 -12.52 3.83 -1.55
CA ARG A 377 -11.36 4.31 -2.29
C ARG A 377 -10.09 4.01 -1.51
N PHE A 378 -8.94 4.01 -2.17
CA PHE A 378 -7.68 3.96 -1.45
C PHE A 378 -7.50 5.22 -0.59
N LYS A 379 -7.31 5.08 0.73
CA LYS A 379 -7.16 6.21 1.67
C LYS A 379 -5.76 6.86 1.64
N THR A 380 -5.15 6.97 0.45
CA THR A 380 -3.87 7.64 0.17
C THR A 380 -3.80 7.99 -1.32
N HIS A 381 -3.06 9.03 -1.73
CA HIS A 381 -2.87 9.29 -3.17
C HIS A 381 -2.09 8.14 -3.82
N GLY A 382 -2.52 7.65 -4.99
CA GLY A 382 -1.88 6.51 -5.64
C GLY A 382 -0.41 6.72 -6.01
N GLU A 383 0.01 7.96 -6.31
CA GLU A 383 1.41 8.30 -6.52
C GLU A 383 2.27 8.16 -5.25
N LEU A 384 1.72 8.46 -4.07
CA LEU A 384 2.39 8.19 -2.79
C LEU A 384 2.57 6.68 -2.57
N ILE A 385 1.59 5.86 -2.97
CA ILE A 385 1.70 4.40 -2.84
C ILE A 385 2.84 3.85 -3.73
N LYS A 386 2.94 4.29 -4.99
CA LYS A 386 4.07 3.88 -5.87
C LYS A 386 5.42 4.30 -5.29
N LEU A 387 5.51 5.53 -4.78
CA LEU A 387 6.71 6.09 -4.17
C LEU A 387 7.10 5.40 -2.84
N LEU A 388 6.18 4.68 -2.21
CA LEU A 388 6.44 3.96 -0.95
C LEU A 388 6.78 2.48 -1.19
N ILE A 389 6.11 1.81 -2.14
CA ILE A 389 6.22 0.34 -2.30
C ILE A 389 7.40 -0.04 -3.19
N ALA A 390 7.54 0.60 -4.35
CA ALA A 390 8.60 0.27 -5.30
C ALA A 390 10.00 0.45 -4.66
N PRO A 391 10.32 1.58 -3.98
CA PRO A 391 11.61 1.72 -3.31
C PRO A 391 11.81 0.80 -2.09
N LEU A 392 10.73 0.40 -1.40
CA LEU A 392 10.81 -0.47 -0.23
C LEU A 392 11.18 -1.92 -0.62
N TYR A 393 10.69 -2.37 -1.77
CA TYR A 393 10.84 -3.75 -2.25
C TYR A 393 11.76 -3.90 -3.47
N GLY A 394 12.30 -2.79 -4.00
CA GLY A 394 13.20 -2.78 -5.15
C GLY A 394 12.57 -3.27 -6.45
N ASP A 395 11.25 -3.05 -6.62
CA ASP A 395 10.45 -3.54 -7.76
C ASP A 395 10.48 -5.07 -7.98
N ASP A 396 10.81 -5.85 -6.93
CA ASP A 396 10.84 -7.31 -7.03
C ASP A 396 9.44 -7.92 -6.78
N PRO A 397 8.83 -8.58 -7.80
CA PRO A 397 7.51 -9.19 -7.67
C PRO A 397 7.43 -10.30 -6.61
N ALA A 398 8.57 -10.87 -6.19
CA ALA A 398 8.60 -11.89 -5.15
C ALA A 398 8.06 -11.39 -3.81
N PHE A 399 8.27 -10.12 -3.48
CA PHE A 399 7.71 -9.52 -2.28
C PHE A 399 6.19 -9.35 -2.36
N GLY A 400 5.65 -9.02 -3.55
CA GLY A 400 4.21 -9.00 -3.79
C GLY A 400 3.57 -10.35 -3.50
N VAL A 401 4.15 -11.44 -4.04
CA VAL A 401 3.71 -12.81 -3.76
C VAL A 401 3.82 -13.14 -2.27
N ARG A 402 4.93 -12.79 -1.61
CA ARG A 402 5.14 -13.06 -0.18
C ARG A 402 4.09 -12.40 0.70
N GLU A 403 3.74 -11.14 0.45
CA GLU A 403 2.72 -10.44 1.24
C GLU A 403 1.32 -11.02 1.02
N LEU A 404 1.00 -11.44 -0.22
CA LEU A 404 -0.26 -12.13 -0.52
C LEU A 404 -0.36 -13.49 0.18
N ILE A 405 0.71 -14.30 0.16
CA ILE A 405 0.78 -15.58 0.90
C ILE A 405 0.60 -15.35 2.41
N GLN A 406 1.27 -14.34 2.97
CA GLN A 406 1.13 -13.99 4.39
C GLN A 406 -0.33 -13.70 4.76
N ASN A 407 -1.01 -12.86 3.97
CA ASN A 407 -2.41 -12.52 4.22
C ASN A 407 -3.33 -13.73 4.13
N ALA A 408 -3.13 -14.58 3.12
CA ALA A 408 -3.89 -15.82 2.93
C ALA A 408 -3.70 -16.81 4.09
N VAL A 409 -2.45 -17.01 4.54
CA VAL A 409 -2.12 -17.89 5.68
C VAL A 409 -2.69 -17.35 6.98
N ASP A 410 -2.58 -16.03 7.22
CA ASP A 410 -3.14 -15.40 8.40
C ASP A 410 -4.67 -15.55 8.44
N ALA A 411 -5.36 -15.35 7.30
CA ALA A 411 -6.80 -15.53 7.19
C ALA A 411 -7.25 -16.98 7.45
N CYS A 412 -6.46 -17.97 7.01
CA CYS A 412 -6.72 -19.37 7.31
C CYS A 412 -6.56 -19.70 8.79
N ARG A 413 -5.50 -19.21 9.45
CA ARG A 413 -5.27 -19.42 10.89
C ARG A 413 -6.33 -18.74 11.75
N GLU A 414 -6.79 -17.56 11.34
CA GLU A 414 -7.90 -16.87 11.97
C GLU A 414 -9.19 -17.72 11.91
N ARG A 415 -9.47 -18.37 10.77
CA ARG A 415 -10.61 -19.28 10.62
C ARG A 415 -10.45 -20.59 11.39
N GLU A 416 -9.26 -21.20 11.36
CA GLU A 416 -8.93 -22.41 12.12
C GLU A 416 -9.20 -22.23 13.62
N HIS A 417 -8.91 -21.05 14.17
CA HIS A 417 -9.23 -20.74 15.57
C HIS A 417 -10.74 -20.68 15.86
N LEU A 418 -11.56 -20.30 14.88
CA LEU A 418 -13.02 -20.18 15.02
C LEU A 418 -13.74 -21.52 14.86
N GLU A 419 -13.31 -22.34 13.91
CA GLU A 419 -13.97 -23.60 13.54
C GLU A 419 -13.31 -24.85 14.16
N GLY A 420 -12.06 -24.76 14.62
CA GLY A 420 -11.31 -25.87 15.20
C GLY A 420 -10.78 -26.88 14.17
N ASP A 421 -10.49 -28.11 14.63
CA ASP A 421 -9.74 -29.13 13.86
C ASP A 421 -10.48 -29.68 12.62
N GLU A 422 -11.78 -29.43 12.46
CA GLU A 422 -12.55 -29.86 11.27
C GLU A 422 -12.24 -29.01 10.02
N TYR A 423 -11.63 -27.83 10.20
CA TYR A 423 -11.28 -26.93 9.11
C TYR A 423 -9.88 -27.25 8.54
N GLU A 424 -9.82 -27.53 7.24
CA GLU A 424 -8.56 -27.69 6.53
C GLU A 424 -8.22 -26.43 5.72
N GLY A 425 -7.25 -25.65 6.23
CA GLY A 425 -6.77 -24.46 5.55
C GLY A 425 -6.06 -24.77 4.23
N LEU A 426 -6.42 -24.05 3.18
CA LEU A 426 -5.91 -24.17 1.81
C LEU A 426 -5.65 -22.79 1.21
N VAL A 427 -4.44 -22.62 0.68
CA VAL A 427 -4.05 -21.48 -0.15
C VAL A 427 -3.65 -22.02 -1.52
N LYS A 428 -4.31 -21.55 -2.57
CA LYS A 428 -4.02 -21.90 -3.96
C LYS A 428 -3.48 -20.69 -4.71
N ILE A 429 -2.33 -20.84 -5.36
CA ILE A 429 -1.75 -19.87 -6.28
C ILE A 429 -1.86 -20.44 -7.69
N SER A 430 -2.37 -19.66 -8.62
CA SER A 430 -2.36 -20.00 -10.04
C SER A 430 -1.80 -18.89 -10.91
N VAL A 431 -1.09 -19.27 -11.98
CA VAL A 431 -0.67 -18.35 -13.04
C VAL A 431 -1.11 -18.92 -14.37
N TYR A 432 -1.92 -18.18 -15.13
CA TYR A 432 -2.52 -18.68 -16.36
C TYR A 432 -2.77 -17.58 -17.38
N ASN A 433 -2.90 -17.97 -18.64
CA ASN A 433 -3.26 -17.06 -19.73
C ASN A 433 -4.78 -17.10 -19.96
N GLU A 434 -5.38 -15.93 -20.12
CA GLU A 434 -6.77 -15.78 -20.56
C GLU A 434 -6.81 -14.77 -21.72
N GLY A 435 -7.05 -15.29 -22.92
CA GLY A 435 -6.94 -14.50 -24.15
C GLY A 435 -5.52 -13.98 -24.37
N LYS A 436 -5.36 -12.65 -24.42
CA LYS A 436 -4.06 -11.97 -24.59
C LYS A 436 -3.42 -11.53 -23.27
N ARG A 437 -4.07 -11.79 -22.13
CA ARG A 437 -3.61 -11.35 -20.80
C ARG A 437 -3.14 -12.55 -19.99
N THR A 438 -2.21 -12.28 -19.08
CA THR A 438 -1.71 -13.27 -18.14
C THR A 438 -2.09 -12.83 -16.74
N TYR A 439 -2.66 -13.76 -15.97
CA TYR A 439 -3.15 -13.49 -14.64
C TYR A 439 -2.33 -14.25 -13.60
N PHE A 440 -2.03 -13.57 -12.49
CA PHE A 440 -1.66 -14.21 -11.24
C PHE A 440 -2.89 -14.20 -10.33
N GLU A 441 -3.21 -15.34 -9.74
CA GLU A 441 -4.35 -15.49 -8.84
C GLU A 441 -3.91 -16.19 -7.56
N ILE A 442 -4.37 -15.68 -6.43
CA ILE A 442 -4.25 -16.33 -5.13
C ILE A 442 -5.65 -16.46 -4.53
N THR A 443 -5.98 -17.66 -4.06
CA THR A 443 -7.24 -17.97 -3.38
C THR A 443 -6.94 -18.64 -2.06
N ASP A 444 -7.58 -18.18 -0.99
CA ASP A 444 -7.60 -18.84 0.31
C ASP A 444 -9.04 -19.20 0.69
N ASN A 445 -9.22 -20.29 1.43
CA ASN A 445 -10.48 -20.64 2.08
C ASN A 445 -10.56 -20.11 3.52
N GLY A 446 -9.82 -19.03 3.84
CA GLY A 446 -9.74 -18.45 5.18
C GLY A 446 -11.02 -17.75 5.61
N ARG A 447 -10.91 -16.89 6.63
CA ARG A 447 -12.07 -16.26 7.27
C ARG A 447 -12.86 -15.34 6.32
N GLY A 448 -12.20 -14.74 5.32
CA GLY A 448 -12.76 -13.70 4.47
C GLY A 448 -12.89 -12.34 5.16
N MET A 449 -13.42 -11.35 4.43
CA MET A 449 -13.58 -9.96 4.87
C MET A 449 -15.04 -9.48 4.78
N ASP A 450 -15.41 -8.57 5.66
CA ASP A 450 -16.63 -7.76 5.51
C ASP A 450 -16.37 -6.40 4.83
N ALA A 451 -17.44 -5.61 4.63
CA ALA A 451 -17.36 -4.28 4.01
C ALA A 451 -16.50 -3.29 4.80
N GLU A 452 -16.55 -3.31 6.13
CA GLU A 452 -15.75 -2.42 6.98
C GLU A 452 -14.27 -2.80 6.89
N GLU A 453 -13.96 -4.09 6.88
CA GLU A 453 -12.60 -4.61 6.76
C GLU A 453 -11.98 -4.27 5.40
N ILE A 454 -12.78 -4.32 4.33
CA ILE A 454 -12.36 -3.87 2.99
C ILE A 454 -12.03 -2.36 3.04
N ARG A 455 -12.92 -1.53 3.61
CA ARG A 455 -12.76 -0.07 3.66
C ARG A 455 -11.58 0.38 4.51
N ASP A 456 -11.47 -0.19 5.71
CA ASP A 456 -10.62 0.34 6.78
C ASP A 456 -9.26 -0.36 6.90
N PHE A 457 -9.09 -1.56 6.30
CA PHE A 457 -7.81 -2.28 6.29
C PHE A 457 -7.33 -2.63 4.87
N PHE A 458 -8.16 -3.23 4.02
CA PHE A 458 -7.72 -3.65 2.69
C PHE A 458 -7.36 -2.47 1.78
N LEU A 459 -8.23 -1.44 1.74
CA LEU A 459 -8.06 -0.23 0.94
C LEU A 459 -7.32 0.90 1.67
N THR A 460 -6.82 0.66 2.88
CA THR A 460 -6.14 1.69 3.68
C THR A 460 -4.67 1.35 3.89
N ALA A 461 -3.78 2.12 3.26
CA ALA A 461 -2.34 1.95 3.39
C ALA A 461 -1.88 2.14 4.85
N GLY A 462 -1.11 1.18 5.38
CA GLY A 462 -0.54 1.25 6.73
C GLY A 462 -1.52 0.84 7.84
N ALA A 463 -2.78 0.54 7.51
CA ALA A 463 -3.76 0.05 8.47
C ALA A 463 -3.61 -1.47 8.66
N SER A 464 -3.38 -1.90 9.90
CA SER A 464 -3.21 -3.30 10.24
C SER A 464 -4.41 -3.79 11.05
N TYR A 465 -5.15 -4.76 10.51
CA TYR A 465 -6.31 -5.36 11.18
C TYR A 465 -5.97 -5.90 12.58
N ARG A 466 -4.72 -6.37 12.78
CA ARG A 466 -4.23 -6.88 14.07
C ARG A 466 -4.31 -5.86 15.21
N LYS A 467 -4.27 -4.56 14.89
CA LYS A 467 -4.35 -3.49 15.89
C LYS A 467 -5.79 -3.03 16.18
N SER A 468 -6.78 -3.65 15.54
CA SER A 468 -8.20 -3.29 15.74
C SER A 468 -8.76 -3.89 17.02
N GLU A 469 -9.76 -3.23 17.61
CA GLU A 469 -10.50 -3.79 18.76
C GLU A 469 -11.23 -5.08 18.40
N HIS A 470 -11.73 -5.20 17.16
CA HIS A 470 -12.39 -6.41 16.68
C HIS A 470 -11.46 -7.62 16.74
N TRP A 471 -10.23 -7.46 16.26
CA TRP A 471 -9.23 -8.52 16.32
C TRP A 471 -8.84 -8.83 17.76
N ALA A 472 -8.63 -7.81 18.60
CA ALA A 472 -8.31 -8.00 20.02
C ALA A 472 -9.37 -8.84 20.75
N ARG A 473 -10.66 -8.51 20.56
CA ARG A 473 -11.76 -9.25 21.21
C ARG A 473 -11.85 -10.71 20.76
N ALA A 474 -11.58 -10.99 19.48
CA ALA A 474 -11.67 -12.33 18.93
C ALA A 474 -10.44 -13.19 19.27
N TYR A 475 -9.23 -12.62 19.23
CA TYR A 475 -7.99 -13.38 19.20
C TYR A 475 -6.99 -13.04 20.31
N GLN A 476 -7.34 -12.18 21.27
CA GLN A 476 -6.58 -12.00 22.49
C GLN A 476 -7.25 -12.66 23.70
N ASP A 477 -6.43 -13.07 24.67
CA ASP A 477 -6.88 -13.52 25.99
C ASP A 477 -7.15 -12.34 26.95
N GLU A 478 -7.58 -12.64 28.18
CA GLU A 478 -7.87 -11.64 29.21
C GLU A 478 -6.64 -10.83 29.63
N LEU A 479 -5.42 -11.32 29.36
CA LEU A 479 -4.16 -10.66 29.63
C LEU A 479 -3.64 -9.86 28.42
N GLY A 480 -4.39 -9.83 27.32
CA GLY A 480 -4.05 -9.14 26.08
C GLY A 480 -3.05 -9.89 25.20
N LYS A 481 -2.79 -11.18 25.46
CA LYS A 481 -1.89 -12.01 24.64
C LYS A 481 -2.62 -12.66 23.47
N SER A 482 -1.92 -12.80 22.36
CA SER A 482 -2.40 -13.43 21.14
C SER A 482 -2.67 -14.93 21.35
N LYS A 483 -3.85 -15.38 20.95
CA LYS A 483 -4.23 -16.81 20.92
C LYS A 483 -3.78 -17.52 19.65
N ILE A 484 -3.38 -16.76 18.62
CA ILE A 484 -3.03 -17.29 17.29
C ILE A 484 -1.68 -16.76 16.80
N ILE A 485 -1.08 -17.48 15.86
CA ILE A 485 0.15 -17.07 15.18
C ILE A 485 -0.21 -16.26 13.93
N ARG A 486 0.19 -14.98 13.88
CA ARG A 486 -0.16 -14.07 12.78
C ARG A 486 1.04 -13.22 12.33
N ASN A 487 1.29 -13.17 11.01
CA ASN A 487 2.44 -12.49 10.40
C ASN A 487 2.20 -11.00 10.08
N GLY A 488 0.96 -10.61 9.79
CA GLY A 488 0.57 -9.26 9.41
C GLY A 488 0.86 -8.24 10.51
N ARG A 489 1.63 -7.19 10.18
CA ARG A 489 2.04 -6.13 11.14
C ARG A 489 1.89 -4.71 10.60
N PHE A 490 2.26 -4.48 9.34
CA PHE A 490 2.46 -3.13 8.81
C PHE A 490 1.31 -2.56 7.95
N GLY A 491 0.36 -3.38 7.49
CA GLY A 491 -0.79 -2.89 6.71
C GLY A 491 -0.48 -2.46 5.27
N ILE A 492 0.54 -3.05 4.64
CA ILE A 492 0.94 -2.73 3.25
C ILE A 492 0.75 -3.89 2.27
N GLY A 493 0.21 -5.02 2.74
CA GLY A 493 0.19 -6.27 1.97
C GLY A 493 -0.71 -6.25 0.74
N ALA A 494 -1.91 -5.65 0.83
CA ALA A 494 -2.81 -5.50 -0.33
C ALA A 494 -2.20 -4.62 -1.42
N LEU A 495 -1.40 -3.62 -1.03
CA LEU A 495 -0.77 -2.72 -1.97
C LEU A 495 0.45 -3.34 -2.65
N ALA A 496 1.14 -4.27 -1.99
CA ALA A 496 2.25 -5.02 -2.59
C ALA A 496 1.80 -5.86 -3.79
N ALA A 497 0.50 -6.16 -3.92
CA ALA A 497 -0.08 -6.76 -5.12
C ALA A 497 0.18 -5.92 -6.39
N PHE A 498 0.30 -4.59 -6.26
CA PHE A 498 0.59 -3.70 -7.39
C PHE A 498 2.03 -3.78 -7.91
N LEU A 499 2.92 -4.52 -7.22
CA LEU A 499 4.22 -4.93 -7.79
C LEU A 499 4.05 -5.95 -8.92
N LEU A 500 2.93 -6.69 -8.96
CA LEU A 500 2.64 -7.72 -9.96
C LEU A 500 1.86 -7.16 -11.16
N GLY A 501 0.95 -6.21 -10.92
CA GLY A 501 0.07 -5.65 -11.96
C GLY A 501 -0.70 -4.41 -11.51
N ASP A 502 -1.28 -3.66 -12.45
CA ASP A 502 -1.96 -2.38 -12.20
C ASP A 502 -3.48 -2.52 -11.93
N TYR A 503 -4.03 -3.71 -12.11
CA TYR A 503 -5.45 -4.00 -12.02
C TYR A 503 -5.69 -5.28 -11.20
N LEU A 504 -6.52 -5.15 -10.17
CA LEU A 504 -6.89 -6.20 -9.23
C LEU A 504 -8.39 -6.49 -9.33
N GLU A 505 -8.76 -7.76 -9.34
CA GLU A 505 -10.11 -8.26 -9.11
C GLU A 505 -10.11 -9.02 -7.78
N VAL A 506 -11.01 -8.65 -6.87
CA VAL A 506 -11.08 -9.22 -5.53
C VAL A 506 -12.49 -9.75 -5.30
N THR A 507 -12.57 -10.99 -4.83
CA THR A 507 -13.80 -11.59 -4.31
C THR A 507 -13.53 -12.12 -2.91
N THR A 508 -14.41 -11.86 -1.96
CA THR A 508 -14.24 -12.32 -0.58
C THR A 508 -15.59 -12.60 0.06
N ARG A 509 -15.67 -13.60 0.93
CA ARG A 509 -16.87 -13.85 1.74
C ARG A 509 -16.46 -14.25 3.13
N ARG A 510 -17.02 -13.56 4.12
CA ARG A 510 -16.78 -13.86 5.53
C ARG A 510 -17.48 -15.17 5.94
N VAL A 511 -16.86 -15.93 6.83
CA VAL A 511 -17.33 -17.27 7.26
C VAL A 511 -18.74 -17.27 7.88
N ASP A 512 -19.12 -16.17 8.51
CA ASP A 512 -20.39 -15.97 9.23
C ASP A 512 -21.44 -15.19 8.41
N THR A 513 -21.24 -15.00 7.09
CA THR A 513 -22.16 -14.28 6.20
C THR A 513 -22.74 -15.16 5.08
N ASN A 514 -23.95 -14.80 4.62
CA ASN A 514 -24.67 -15.50 3.53
C ASN A 514 -24.33 -14.97 2.12
N TYR A 515 -23.55 -13.90 2.04
CA TYR A 515 -23.07 -13.30 0.80
C TYR A 515 -21.64 -12.80 1.00
N GLY A 516 -20.91 -12.69 -0.10
CA GLY A 516 -19.61 -12.07 -0.18
C GLY A 516 -19.65 -10.77 -0.97
N PHE A 517 -18.46 -10.22 -1.19
CA PHE A 517 -18.21 -9.00 -1.93
C PHE A 517 -17.33 -9.27 -3.15
N SER A 518 -17.62 -8.60 -4.25
CA SER A 518 -16.82 -8.60 -5.48
C SER A 518 -16.55 -7.17 -5.92
N PHE A 519 -15.29 -6.87 -6.26
CA PHE A 519 -14.90 -5.57 -6.80
C PHE A 519 -13.64 -5.65 -7.63
N SER A 520 -13.41 -4.64 -8.46
CA SER A 520 -12.15 -4.44 -9.17
C SER A 520 -11.59 -3.05 -8.90
N THR A 521 -10.28 -2.92 -8.93
CA THR A 521 -9.64 -1.63 -8.63
C THR A 521 -8.29 -1.46 -9.32
N ARG A 522 -7.93 -0.18 -9.50
CA ARG A 522 -6.61 0.31 -9.90
C ARG A 522 -6.11 1.28 -8.84
N LEU A 523 -4.79 1.48 -8.78
CA LEU A 523 -4.16 2.30 -7.76
C LEU A 523 -4.66 3.77 -7.71
N ASN A 524 -5.04 4.34 -8.86
CA ASN A 524 -5.45 5.74 -9.00
C ASN A 524 -6.98 5.92 -9.14
N GLN A 525 -7.78 4.90 -8.82
CA GLN A 525 -9.22 4.96 -8.97
C GLN A 525 -9.88 5.69 -7.78
N GLU A 526 -10.65 6.76 -8.05
CA GLU A 526 -11.26 7.59 -6.99
C GLU A 526 -12.44 6.94 -6.27
N GLY A 527 -13.15 6.03 -6.93
CA GLY A 527 -14.31 5.33 -6.39
C GLY A 527 -14.33 3.87 -6.83
N ILE A 528 -14.49 2.95 -5.88
CA ILE A 528 -14.52 1.51 -6.08
C ILE A 528 -15.93 1.04 -5.75
N GLU A 529 -16.56 0.34 -6.68
CA GLU A 529 -17.87 -0.26 -6.44
C GLU A 529 -17.70 -1.66 -5.83
N ILE A 530 -18.34 -1.88 -4.68
CA ILE A 530 -18.34 -3.15 -3.98
C ILE A 530 -19.70 -3.82 -4.19
N ASN A 531 -19.74 -4.89 -4.98
CA ASN A 531 -20.95 -5.65 -5.29
C ASN A 531 -21.13 -6.81 -4.30
N LYS A 532 -22.36 -7.10 -3.93
CA LYS A 532 -22.74 -8.27 -3.11
C LYS A 532 -23.01 -9.47 -4.00
N ASP A 533 -22.52 -10.64 -3.58
CA ASP A 533 -22.70 -11.88 -4.33
C ASP A 533 -22.93 -13.08 -3.39
N HIS A 534 -24.10 -13.70 -3.52
CA HIS A 534 -24.53 -14.85 -2.72
C HIS A 534 -23.90 -16.18 -3.15
N SER A 535 -23.28 -16.23 -4.33
CA SER A 535 -22.67 -17.43 -4.89
C SER A 535 -21.22 -17.65 -4.47
N LEU A 536 -20.60 -16.63 -3.85
CA LEU A 536 -19.18 -16.69 -3.49
C LEU A 536 -18.90 -17.73 -2.40
N PRO A 537 -17.80 -18.51 -2.54
CA PRO A 537 -17.31 -19.37 -1.47
C PRO A 537 -16.69 -18.54 -0.35
N ILE A 538 -16.66 -19.11 0.87
CA ILE A 538 -15.96 -18.50 2.03
C ILE A 538 -14.47 -18.40 1.73
N GLY A 539 -13.86 -17.28 2.14
CA GLY A 539 -12.44 -16.99 1.93
C GLY A 539 -12.23 -15.78 1.03
N THR A 540 -11.03 -15.65 0.46
CA THR A 540 -10.67 -14.53 -0.42
C THR A 540 -9.96 -15.02 -1.67
N ARG A 541 -10.29 -14.41 -2.80
CA ARG A 541 -9.58 -14.57 -4.07
C ARG A 541 -9.16 -13.20 -4.57
N ILE A 542 -7.88 -13.08 -4.91
CA ILE A 542 -7.28 -11.89 -5.53
C ILE A 542 -6.68 -12.33 -6.86
N ARG A 543 -7.17 -11.72 -7.94
CA ARG A 543 -6.72 -11.97 -9.30
C ARG A 543 -6.12 -10.69 -9.88
N ILE A 544 -4.92 -10.80 -10.44
CA ILE A 544 -4.07 -9.68 -10.83
C ILE A 544 -3.73 -9.82 -12.30
N ASN A 545 -4.03 -8.78 -13.08
CA ASN A 545 -3.55 -8.70 -14.47
C ASN A 545 -2.05 -8.35 -14.46
N LEU A 546 -1.18 -9.30 -14.81
CA LEU A 546 0.26 -9.12 -14.70
C LEU A 546 0.79 -8.06 -15.66
N TYR A 547 1.81 -7.30 -15.24
CA TYR A 547 2.60 -6.51 -16.17
C TYR A 547 3.22 -7.39 -17.25
N GLN A 548 3.34 -6.85 -18.47
CA GLN A 548 3.83 -7.60 -19.62
C GLN A 548 5.21 -8.25 -19.40
N ILE A 549 6.06 -7.63 -18.59
CA ILE A 549 7.39 -8.15 -18.23
C ILE A 549 7.35 -9.45 -17.41
N TYR A 550 6.22 -9.76 -16.78
CA TYR A 550 5.99 -10.96 -15.96
C TYR A 550 5.04 -11.96 -16.65
N ALA A 551 4.57 -11.66 -17.86
CA ALA A 551 3.57 -12.45 -18.57
C ALA A 551 4.12 -13.73 -19.23
N SER A 552 5.45 -13.87 -19.35
CA SER A 552 6.04 -15.03 -20.03
C SER A 552 6.07 -16.27 -19.14
N GLU A 553 5.82 -17.44 -19.73
CA GLU A 553 5.92 -18.72 -19.04
C GLU A 553 7.36 -18.98 -18.55
N ASP A 554 8.36 -18.57 -19.33
CA ASP A 554 9.78 -18.69 -18.97
C ASP A 554 10.13 -17.89 -17.70
N PHE A 555 9.54 -16.71 -17.50
CA PHE A 555 9.76 -15.90 -16.29
C PHE A 555 9.45 -16.68 -15.00
N TRP A 556 8.33 -17.40 -15.02
CA TRP A 556 7.87 -18.21 -13.88
C TRP A 556 8.59 -19.55 -13.83
N LYS A 557 8.87 -20.21 -14.97
CA LYS A 557 9.61 -21.48 -15.03
C LYS A 557 11.06 -21.36 -14.56
N ASP A 558 11.77 -20.30 -14.94
CA ASP A 558 13.16 -20.07 -14.54
C ASP A 558 13.29 -19.82 -13.03
N ARG A 559 12.32 -19.10 -12.47
CA ARG A 559 12.18 -18.86 -11.03
C ARG A 559 11.48 -20.00 -10.27
N TYR A 560 11.11 -21.07 -10.97
CA TYR A 560 10.59 -22.32 -10.41
C TYR A 560 11.65 -23.44 -10.37
N ARG A 561 12.62 -23.46 -11.31
CA ARG A 561 13.60 -24.55 -11.48
C ARG A 561 14.86 -24.46 -10.60
N THR A 562 15.18 -23.31 -10.01
CA THR A 562 16.54 -23.01 -9.53
C THR A 562 16.86 -23.40 -8.08
N MET A 563 16.05 -24.29 -7.49
CA MET A 563 16.20 -24.74 -6.11
C MET A 563 17.49 -25.50 -5.78
N ARG A 564 18.23 -26.00 -6.77
CA ARG A 564 19.32 -26.97 -6.52
C ARG A 564 20.71 -26.61 -7.00
N THR A 565 20.91 -25.50 -7.73
CA THR A 565 22.20 -25.32 -8.42
C THR A 565 23.00 -24.07 -8.05
N TYR A 566 22.39 -22.93 -7.68
CA TYR A 566 23.17 -21.70 -7.47
C TYR A 566 22.55 -20.67 -6.49
N GLY A 567 21.83 -21.09 -5.45
CA GLY A 567 21.43 -20.18 -4.36
C GLY A 567 20.50 -19.01 -4.73
N LYS A 568 19.71 -19.14 -5.82
CA LYS A 568 18.71 -18.15 -6.23
C LYS A 568 17.46 -18.82 -6.81
N SER A 569 16.35 -18.82 -6.09
CA SER A 569 15.07 -18.18 -6.47
C SER A 569 13.93 -18.68 -5.58
N HIS A 570 13.26 -17.74 -4.92
CA HIS A 570 12.20 -17.99 -3.93
C HIS A 570 10.91 -17.28 -4.31
N LEU A 571 10.55 -17.21 -5.60
CA LEU A 571 9.40 -16.38 -6.03
C LEU A 571 8.08 -16.82 -5.37
N LEU A 572 7.89 -18.14 -5.23
CA LEU A 572 6.63 -18.76 -4.78
C LEU A 572 6.77 -19.55 -3.47
N GLU A 573 7.99 -19.79 -2.98
CA GLU A 573 8.25 -20.63 -1.81
C GLU A 573 8.63 -19.78 -0.60
N TRP A 574 7.65 -19.05 -0.08
CA TRP A 574 7.82 -18.20 1.11
C TRP A 574 7.31 -18.83 2.40
N TYR A 575 6.54 -19.91 2.30
CA TYR A 575 5.85 -20.56 3.40
C TYR A 575 6.43 -21.93 3.70
N THR A 576 6.64 -22.23 4.99
CA THR A 576 7.42 -23.41 5.41
C THR A 576 6.64 -24.47 6.20
N PHE A 577 5.45 -24.16 6.70
CA PHE A 577 4.62 -25.15 7.40
C PHE A 577 3.77 -25.97 6.42
N LEU A 578 3.19 -27.06 6.95
CA LEU A 578 2.31 -27.94 6.19
C LEU A 578 0.86 -27.42 6.14
N ILE A 579 0.43 -26.70 7.18
CA ILE A 579 -0.94 -26.20 7.35
C ILE A 579 -0.89 -24.69 7.64
N PRO A 580 -1.58 -23.85 6.85
CA PRO A 580 -2.44 -24.19 5.71
C PRO A 580 -1.68 -24.82 4.53
N LYS A 581 -2.35 -25.70 3.80
CA LYS A 581 -1.80 -26.35 2.61
C LYS A 581 -1.59 -25.31 1.50
N LEU A 582 -0.40 -25.24 0.92
CA LEU A 582 -0.11 -24.38 -0.23
C LEU A 582 -0.07 -25.21 -1.52
N GLU A 583 -0.94 -24.86 -2.47
CA GLU A 583 -1.03 -25.44 -3.80
C GLU A 583 -0.62 -24.41 -4.85
N ILE A 584 0.28 -24.78 -5.75
CA ILE A 584 0.77 -23.90 -6.80
C ILE A 584 0.50 -24.57 -8.15
N GLU A 585 -0.16 -23.84 -9.05
CA GLU A 585 -0.51 -24.26 -10.40
C GLU A 585 0.01 -23.23 -11.42
N LEU A 586 1.02 -23.59 -12.22
CA LEU A 586 1.56 -22.68 -13.25
C LEU A 586 1.23 -23.21 -14.65
N PHE A 587 0.61 -22.34 -15.45
CA PHE A 587 0.26 -22.52 -16.86
C PHE A 587 -0.37 -23.88 -17.16
N ASN A 588 -1.28 -24.34 -16.27
CA ASN A 588 -2.02 -25.60 -16.34
C ASN A 588 -1.16 -26.88 -16.47
N ASN A 589 0.13 -26.80 -16.12
CA ASN A 589 1.09 -27.89 -16.38
C ASN A 589 1.97 -28.24 -15.17
N ILE A 590 2.16 -27.31 -14.23
CA ILE A 590 3.05 -27.50 -13.09
C ILE A 590 2.22 -27.43 -11.81
N HIS A 591 1.92 -28.60 -11.24
CA HIS A 591 1.29 -28.71 -9.92
C HIS A 591 2.36 -29.04 -8.88
N ARG A 592 2.54 -28.16 -7.89
CA ARG A 592 3.37 -28.43 -6.72
C ARG A 592 2.55 -28.20 -5.46
N TYR A 593 2.61 -29.18 -4.59
CA TYR A 593 2.15 -29.07 -3.21
C TYR A 593 3.37 -28.66 -2.36
N SER A 594 3.16 -27.91 -1.28
CA SER A 594 4.26 -27.49 -0.41
C SER A 594 5.21 -28.66 -0.10
N ILE A 595 6.51 -28.42 -0.29
CA ILE A 595 7.56 -29.38 0.08
C ILE A 595 8.38 -28.69 1.17
N SER A 596 7.98 -28.78 2.45
CA SER A 596 8.88 -28.54 3.57
C SER A 596 8.36 -29.13 4.88
N HIS A 597 9.29 -29.64 5.70
CA HIS A 597 9.06 -30.36 6.96
C HIS A 597 9.60 -29.57 8.15
N ASP A 598 9.43 -28.24 8.15
CA ASP A 598 9.70 -27.47 9.36
C ASP A 598 8.77 -28.00 10.47
N PRO A 599 9.25 -28.09 11.73
CA PRO A 599 8.40 -28.53 12.81
C PRO A 599 7.17 -27.63 12.93
N MET A 600 6.00 -28.25 13.08
CA MET A 600 4.78 -27.52 13.39
C MET A 600 4.90 -26.86 14.76
N PRO A 601 4.14 -25.77 15.03
CA PRO A 601 4.19 -25.08 16.32
C PRO A 601 4.09 -26.01 17.54
N ASN A 602 3.24 -27.03 17.45
CA ASN A 602 2.92 -27.96 18.53
C ASN A 602 3.79 -29.24 18.52
N ASP A 603 4.81 -29.34 17.66
CA ASP A 603 5.65 -30.55 17.60
C ASP A 603 6.50 -30.71 18.87
N GLU A 604 6.31 -31.80 19.61
CA GLU A 604 7.10 -32.10 20.81
C GLU A 604 8.40 -32.88 20.50
N ASN A 605 8.42 -33.66 19.41
CA ASN A 605 9.54 -34.55 19.08
C ASN A 605 10.60 -33.87 18.19
N LEU A 606 11.40 -33.02 18.82
CA LEU A 606 12.40 -32.18 18.16
C LEU A 606 13.83 -32.75 18.16
N LYS A 607 14.02 -34.05 17.84
CA LYS A 607 15.34 -34.70 17.92
C LYS A 607 16.47 -33.95 17.18
N ALA A 608 16.18 -33.34 16.03
CA ALA A 608 17.16 -32.59 15.24
C ALA A 608 17.37 -31.14 15.71
N TRP A 609 16.54 -30.62 16.62
CA TRP A 609 16.45 -29.19 16.94
C TRP A 609 16.83 -28.90 18.39
N VAL A 610 17.50 -27.78 18.64
CA VAL A 610 17.80 -27.26 19.98
C VAL A 610 16.87 -26.09 20.25
N GLU A 611 16.23 -26.06 21.41
CA GLU A 611 15.36 -24.96 21.83
C GLU A 611 16.12 -23.91 22.64
N VAL A 612 15.83 -22.64 22.36
CA VAL A 612 16.34 -21.46 23.06
C VAL A 612 15.19 -20.87 23.87
N LYS A 613 15.40 -20.71 25.18
CA LYS A 613 14.38 -20.15 26.07
C LYS A 613 14.47 -18.63 26.11
N ASP A 614 13.39 -17.96 25.75
CA ASP A 614 13.21 -16.52 25.91
C ASP A 614 11.72 -16.24 26.21
N PRO A 615 11.38 -15.48 27.26
CA PRO A 615 9.98 -15.24 27.64
C PRO A 615 9.20 -14.35 26.67
N ASN A 616 9.86 -13.68 25.71
CA ASN A 616 9.22 -12.78 24.75
C ASN A 616 8.73 -13.47 23.47
N TYR A 617 9.04 -14.76 23.30
CA TYR A 617 8.75 -15.54 22.10
C TYR A 617 8.10 -16.86 22.50
N ASP A 618 7.17 -17.38 21.68
CA ASP A 618 6.51 -18.65 22.01
C ASP A 618 7.48 -19.82 21.92
N ARG A 619 8.36 -19.79 20.90
CA ARG A 619 9.37 -20.83 20.71
C ARG A 619 10.48 -20.37 19.79
N ILE A 620 11.72 -20.70 20.14
CA ILE A 620 12.88 -20.48 19.27
C ILE A 620 13.65 -21.79 19.17
N ILE A 621 13.82 -22.31 17.96
CA ILE A 621 14.55 -23.55 17.74
C ILE A 621 15.59 -23.38 16.64
N TRP A 622 16.71 -24.10 16.74
CA TRP A 622 17.75 -24.08 15.73
C TRP A 622 18.36 -25.47 15.46
N THR A 623 18.94 -25.64 14.28
CA THR A 623 19.63 -26.88 13.88
C THR A 623 20.74 -26.63 12.83
N TYR A 624 21.69 -27.56 12.76
CA TYR A 624 22.66 -27.66 11.66
C TYR A 624 22.42 -28.86 10.75
N ASP A 625 21.33 -29.60 10.97
CA ASP A 625 20.97 -30.76 10.15
C ASP A 625 20.87 -30.35 8.66
N LYS A 626 21.52 -31.14 7.80
CA LYS A 626 21.59 -30.89 6.36
C LYS A 626 20.21 -30.81 5.70
N LYS A 627 19.20 -31.47 6.27
CA LYS A 627 17.82 -31.47 5.77
C LYS A 627 17.20 -30.07 5.77
N TYR A 628 17.62 -29.18 6.67
CA TYR A 628 16.98 -27.88 6.91
C TYR A 628 17.80 -26.67 6.43
N ARG A 629 19.00 -26.92 5.89
CA ARG A 629 20.01 -25.89 5.58
C ARG A 629 19.57 -24.88 4.51
N ASP A 630 18.62 -25.24 3.66
CA ASP A 630 18.16 -24.37 2.57
C ASP A 630 17.44 -23.12 3.08
N ILE A 631 16.88 -23.17 4.30
CA ILE A 631 16.19 -22.05 4.95
C ILE A 631 16.94 -21.67 6.22
N GLU A 632 17.57 -20.49 6.17
CA GLU A 632 18.41 -19.98 7.26
C GLU A 632 17.56 -19.45 8.42
N VAL A 633 16.60 -18.57 8.16
CA VAL A 633 15.67 -18.07 9.20
C VAL A 633 14.26 -18.01 8.66
N SER A 634 13.31 -18.51 9.45
CA SER A 634 11.88 -18.23 9.25
C SER A 634 11.22 -17.82 10.57
N CYS A 635 10.20 -16.98 10.47
CA CYS A 635 9.35 -16.57 11.57
C CYS A 635 7.90 -16.91 11.23
N ASN A 636 7.18 -17.60 12.12
CA ASN A 636 5.77 -17.96 11.96
C ASN A 636 5.44 -18.72 10.67
N GLY A 637 6.43 -19.45 10.14
CA GLY A 637 6.36 -20.19 8.89
C GLY A 637 6.70 -19.37 7.63
N ILE A 638 7.15 -18.12 7.77
CA ILE A 638 7.53 -17.23 6.67
C ILE A 638 9.05 -17.01 6.63
N ILE A 639 9.66 -17.18 5.47
CA ILE A 639 11.12 -17.06 5.26
C ILE A 639 11.57 -15.59 5.36
N LEU A 640 12.67 -15.35 6.09
CA LEU A 640 13.26 -14.02 6.32
C LEU A 640 14.58 -13.83 5.54
N SER A 641 14.52 -13.91 4.22
CA SER A 641 15.66 -13.67 3.33
C SER A 641 15.23 -12.98 2.04
N SER A 642 16.18 -12.35 1.35
CA SER A 642 15.92 -11.79 0.03
C SER A 642 15.79 -12.90 -1.03
N PRO A 643 15.03 -12.65 -2.12
CA PRO A 643 14.85 -13.62 -3.20
C PRO A 643 16.16 -14.02 -3.90
N ASP A 644 17.15 -13.13 -3.88
CA ASP A 644 18.48 -13.32 -4.48
C ASP A 644 19.51 -13.95 -3.52
N GLY A 645 19.11 -14.23 -2.27
CA GLY A 645 19.92 -14.90 -1.25
C GLY A 645 21.08 -14.08 -0.68
N PHE A 646 21.28 -12.83 -1.12
CA PHE A 646 22.40 -11.99 -0.69
C PHE A 646 22.13 -11.24 0.62
N HIS A 647 20.88 -10.88 0.88
CA HIS A 647 20.46 -10.19 2.10
C HIS A 647 19.66 -11.14 2.98
N LYS A 648 20.14 -11.38 4.20
CA LYS A 648 19.54 -12.35 5.10
C LYS A 648 19.51 -11.83 6.53
N ALA A 649 18.50 -12.28 7.27
CA ALA A 649 18.46 -12.09 8.71
C ALA A 649 19.56 -12.94 9.36
N ASN A 650 20.67 -12.29 9.71
CA ASN A 650 21.84 -12.98 10.26
C ASN A 650 22.02 -12.68 11.74
N PHE A 651 22.41 -13.70 12.48
CA PHE A 651 22.89 -13.59 13.86
C PHE A 651 24.41 -13.29 13.85
N PRO A 652 24.95 -12.63 14.88
CA PRO A 652 26.37 -12.29 15.00
C PRO A 652 27.21 -13.54 15.33
N ILE A 653 27.22 -14.49 14.41
CA ILE A 653 27.97 -15.73 14.51
C ILE A 653 29.38 -15.49 13.94
N PRO A 654 30.45 -15.96 14.59
CA PRO A 654 31.81 -15.74 14.08
C PRO A 654 31.97 -16.26 12.65
N LYS A 655 32.74 -15.56 11.81
CA LYS A 655 32.93 -15.90 10.37
C LYS A 655 33.45 -17.32 10.10
N TRP A 656 34.09 -17.93 11.09
CA TRP A 656 34.58 -19.30 11.01
C TRP A 656 33.47 -20.32 11.33
N PHE A 657 32.33 -19.93 11.87
CA PHE A 657 31.13 -20.77 12.00
C PHE A 657 30.19 -20.59 10.81
N ARG A 658 29.47 -21.66 10.45
CA ARG A 658 28.33 -21.58 9.54
C ARG A 658 27.11 -21.06 10.30
N HIS A 659 26.23 -20.35 9.60
CA HIS A 659 24.94 -19.96 10.16
C HIS A 659 24.02 -21.20 10.29
N PRO A 660 23.34 -21.38 11.43
CA PRO A 660 22.36 -22.45 11.63
C PRO A 660 21.05 -22.10 10.95
N SER A 661 20.21 -23.12 10.75
CA SER A 661 18.80 -22.94 10.44
C SER A 661 18.05 -22.62 11.73
N VAL A 662 17.36 -21.49 11.79
CA VAL A 662 16.60 -20.99 12.94
C VAL A 662 15.13 -20.86 12.58
N ARG A 663 14.24 -21.28 13.49
CA ARG A 663 12.79 -21.12 13.40
C ARG A 663 12.30 -20.38 14.62
N ILE A 664 11.47 -19.38 14.39
CA ILE A 664 10.95 -18.48 15.43
C ILE A 664 9.43 -18.55 15.37
N LEU A 665 8.81 -18.85 16.50
CA LEU A 665 7.38 -18.66 16.73
C LEU A 665 7.22 -17.41 17.60
N ASP A 666 6.47 -16.46 17.05
CA ASP A 666 6.28 -15.12 17.60
C ASP A 666 4.84 -14.66 17.32
N SER A 667 3.93 -15.17 18.13
CA SER A 667 2.52 -14.84 18.15
C SER A 667 2.29 -13.36 18.45
N GLU A 668 3.20 -12.71 19.19
CA GLU A 668 3.13 -11.31 19.63
C GLU A 668 3.72 -10.28 18.65
N ASN A 669 4.38 -10.72 17.57
CA ASN A 669 5.12 -9.85 16.64
C ASN A 669 6.24 -9.02 17.35
N SER A 670 6.88 -9.62 18.36
CA SER A 670 7.99 -9.05 19.11
C SER A 670 9.29 -8.96 18.30
N LEU A 671 9.46 -9.80 17.28
CA LEU A 671 10.67 -9.86 16.47
C LEU A 671 10.92 -8.50 15.78
N PRO A 672 12.13 -7.91 15.90
CA PRO A 672 12.39 -6.54 15.47
C PRO A 672 12.68 -6.45 13.97
N LEU A 673 11.73 -6.83 13.11
CA LEU A 673 11.88 -6.81 11.66
C LEU A 673 11.89 -5.40 11.06
N GLN A 674 12.69 -5.19 10.00
CA GLN A 674 12.54 -4.03 9.12
C GLN A 674 11.25 -4.13 8.29
N LEU A 675 10.81 -3.02 7.69
CA LEU A 675 9.59 -2.96 6.86
C LEU A 675 9.59 -3.97 5.69
N ASN A 676 10.75 -4.19 5.06
CA ASN A 676 10.91 -5.18 3.98
C ASN A 676 10.93 -6.64 4.49
N ARG A 677 11.05 -6.86 5.80
CA ARG A 677 11.09 -8.16 6.49
C ARG A 677 12.23 -9.09 6.05
N VAL A 678 13.31 -8.56 5.49
CA VAL A 678 14.49 -9.35 5.07
C VAL A 678 15.56 -9.38 6.17
N SER A 679 15.54 -8.41 7.07
CA SER A 679 16.55 -8.25 8.11
C SER A 679 15.96 -7.69 9.40
N PHE A 680 16.77 -7.71 10.46
CA PHE A 680 16.42 -7.12 11.74
C PHE A 680 16.76 -5.62 11.76
N SER A 681 15.89 -4.82 12.37
CA SER A 681 16.12 -3.41 12.69
C SER A 681 17.18 -3.25 13.79
N HIS A 682 17.21 -4.19 14.73
CA HIS A 682 18.23 -4.36 15.76
C HIS A 682 18.30 -5.85 16.15
N LEU A 683 19.38 -6.30 16.80
CA LEU A 683 19.54 -7.71 17.15
C LEU A 683 18.42 -8.17 18.10
N PRO A 684 17.76 -9.32 17.84
CA PRO A 684 16.77 -9.89 18.74
C PRO A 684 17.35 -10.18 20.12
N VAL A 685 16.53 -10.05 21.18
CA VAL A 685 16.97 -10.23 22.58
C VAL A 685 17.57 -11.62 22.84
N PHE A 686 16.97 -12.67 22.26
CA PHE A 686 17.44 -14.05 22.40
C PHE A 686 18.79 -14.34 21.73
N THR A 687 19.35 -13.40 20.94
CA THR A 687 20.55 -13.61 20.13
C THR A 687 21.73 -14.14 20.96
N THR A 688 21.95 -13.57 22.14
CA THR A 688 23.03 -14.00 23.04
C THR A 688 22.85 -15.45 23.50
N GLU A 689 21.63 -15.85 23.87
CA GLU A 689 21.36 -17.21 24.32
C GLU A 689 21.36 -18.21 23.14
N LEU A 690 20.91 -17.79 21.95
CA LEU A 690 21.08 -18.58 20.72
C LEU A 690 22.57 -18.88 20.45
N VAL A 691 23.42 -17.86 20.44
CA VAL A 691 24.87 -18.04 20.23
C VAL A 691 25.47 -18.91 21.33
N ARG A 692 25.06 -18.71 22.59
CA ARG A 692 25.50 -19.53 23.72
C ARG A 692 25.12 -21.00 23.56
N THR A 693 23.89 -21.32 23.16
CA THR A 693 23.44 -22.70 22.96
C THR A 693 24.15 -23.37 21.78
N ILE A 694 24.41 -22.64 20.69
CA ILE A 694 25.23 -23.10 19.56
C ILE A 694 26.64 -23.50 20.04
N PHE A 695 27.28 -22.64 20.82
CA PHE A 695 28.61 -22.95 21.36
C PHE A 695 28.62 -24.09 22.38
N LYS A 696 27.60 -24.22 23.22
CA LYS A 696 27.43 -25.37 24.13
C LYS A 696 27.30 -26.68 23.36
N ASP A 697 26.49 -26.70 22.30
CA ASP A 697 26.32 -27.87 21.43
C ASP A 697 27.62 -28.26 20.72
N TYR A 698 28.35 -27.26 20.21
CA TYR A 698 29.66 -27.45 19.60
C TYR A 698 30.73 -27.96 20.58
N LEU A 699 30.80 -27.40 21.80
CA LEU A 699 31.70 -27.91 22.86
C LEU A 699 31.36 -29.35 23.21
N SER A 700 30.07 -29.67 23.30
CA SER A 700 29.60 -31.02 23.58
C SER A 700 30.04 -32.01 22.52
N TYR A 701 29.91 -31.63 21.25
CA TYR A 701 30.40 -32.39 20.11
C TYR A 701 31.92 -32.65 20.21
N ILE A 702 32.72 -31.61 20.44
CA ILE A 702 34.18 -31.71 20.61
C ILE A 702 34.54 -32.65 21.76
N LEU A 703 33.85 -32.56 22.90
CA LEU A 703 34.18 -33.33 24.10
C LEU A 703 33.93 -34.83 23.94
N ILE A 704 32.90 -35.25 23.19
CA ILE A 704 32.55 -36.66 23.08
C ILE A 704 33.04 -37.34 21.81
N ASN A 705 33.31 -36.57 20.75
CA ASN A 705 33.69 -37.17 19.48
C ASN A 705 35.12 -37.75 19.56
N PRO A 706 35.33 -39.02 19.20
CA PRO A 706 36.66 -39.63 19.22
C PRO A 706 37.60 -38.91 18.25
N VAL A 707 38.81 -38.59 18.73
CA VAL A 707 39.89 -38.05 17.90
C VAL A 707 40.84 -39.19 17.62
N GLY A 708 40.67 -39.81 16.45
CA GLY A 708 41.66 -40.76 15.96
C GLY A 708 42.98 -40.04 15.69
N LEU A 709 44.07 -40.53 16.25
CA LEU A 709 45.41 -40.02 15.95
C LEU A 709 45.92 -40.51 14.57
N GLU A 710 45.21 -41.44 13.88
CA GLU A 710 45.59 -41.92 12.55
C GLU A 710 45.20 -40.89 11.50
N ILE A 711 46.18 -40.09 11.09
CA ILE A 711 46.01 -39.12 10.02
C ILE A 711 46.40 -39.85 8.73
N ALA A 712 45.46 -40.36 7.95
CA ALA A 712 45.73 -40.83 6.59
C ALA A 712 45.10 -39.87 5.57
N TYR A 713 45.92 -39.33 4.67
CA TYR A 713 45.51 -38.53 3.52
C TYR A 713 45.80 -39.39 2.29
N GLN A 714 44.76 -40.01 1.72
CA GLN A 714 44.84 -40.71 0.43
C GLN A 714 44.05 -39.95 -0.64
N GLY A 715 44.61 -39.90 -1.84
CA GLY A 715 44.03 -39.25 -2.99
C GLY A 715 42.72 -39.93 -3.38
N LEU A 716 41.65 -39.14 -3.48
CA LEU A 716 40.43 -39.38 -4.28
C LEU A 716 39.99 -40.85 -4.49
N GLU A 717 39.63 -41.55 -3.42
CA GLU A 717 38.43 -42.37 -3.42
C GLU A 717 37.57 -42.02 -2.20
N LYS A 718 36.26 -41.84 -2.41
CA LYS A 718 35.28 -41.39 -1.40
C LYS A 718 35.10 -42.37 -0.23
N LYS A 719 36.08 -42.52 0.65
CA LYS A 719 35.90 -43.19 1.95
C LYS A 719 36.58 -42.39 3.08
N ASN A 720 35.76 -41.61 3.78
CA ASN A 720 35.92 -41.14 5.16
C ASN A 720 37.37 -40.88 5.65
N ASN A 721 37.97 -39.77 5.20
CA ASN A 721 39.20 -39.24 5.82
C ASN A 721 38.93 -38.71 7.22
N VAL A 722 39.59 -39.31 8.21
CA VAL A 722 39.42 -39.12 9.66
C VAL A 722 39.74 -37.69 10.13
N ASN A 723 40.51 -36.90 9.37
CA ASN A 723 40.87 -35.53 9.78
C ASN A 723 39.88 -34.43 9.36
N SER A 724 38.97 -34.68 8.40
CA SER A 724 37.95 -33.70 7.99
C SER A 724 36.63 -33.81 8.76
N ASN A 725 36.55 -34.76 9.69
CA ASN A 725 35.37 -35.07 10.50
C ASN A 725 35.44 -34.51 11.93
N TYR A 726 36.60 -34.03 12.39
CA TYR A 726 36.73 -33.56 13.78
C TYR A 726 35.96 -32.26 14.04
N PHE A 727 35.90 -31.37 13.07
CA PHE A 727 34.87 -30.34 13.02
C PHE A 727 33.78 -30.88 12.12
N ARG A 728 32.57 -31.09 12.66
CA ARG A 728 31.41 -31.39 11.81
C ARG A 728 31.40 -30.29 10.73
N LYS A 729 31.51 -30.65 9.44
CA LYS A 729 31.43 -29.68 8.32
C LYS A 729 30.15 -28.84 8.36
N GLU A 730 29.21 -29.24 9.20
CA GLU A 730 27.98 -28.55 9.55
C GLU A 730 28.20 -27.30 10.43
N TYR A 731 29.13 -27.31 11.39
CA TYR A 731 29.39 -26.16 12.29
C TYR A 731 30.37 -25.14 11.72
N VAL A 732 31.45 -25.57 11.09
CA VAL A 732 32.63 -24.72 10.84
C VAL A 732 32.91 -24.56 9.34
N SER A 733 33.35 -23.36 8.93
CA SER A 733 33.76 -23.04 7.55
C SER A 733 35.18 -23.56 7.28
N GLU A 734 35.67 -23.46 6.04
CA GLU A 734 36.93 -24.05 5.52
C GLU A 734 38.24 -23.65 6.27
N PHE A 735 38.13 -22.92 7.37
CA PHE A 735 39.23 -22.36 8.16
C PHE A 735 39.44 -23.02 9.52
N SER A 736 38.72 -24.08 9.87
CA SER A 736 38.85 -24.76 11.17
C SER A 736 40.04 -25.73 11.21
N ALA A 737 41.01 -25.46 12.08
CA ALA A 737 42.16 -26.35 12.31
C ALA A 737 42.21 -26.83 13.77
N VAL A 738 42.85 -27.98 13.99
CA VAL A 738 43.07 -28.57 15.31
C VAL A 738 44.53 -28.35 15.68
N VAL A 739 44.76 -27.92 16.92
CA VAL A 739 46.08 -27.89 17.55
C VAL A 739 46.27 -29.20 18.32
N TRP A 740 47.32 -29.92 17.97
CA TRP A 740 47.69 -31.21 18.54
C TRP A 740 48.84 -31.03 19.52
N LYS A 741 48.73 -31.68 20.67
CA LYS A 741 49.75 -31.73 21.73
C LYS A 741 49.99 -33.19 22.13
N LYS A 742 51.10 -33.44 22.81
CA LYS A 742 51.43 -34.77 23.32
C LYS A 742 50.31 -35.39 24.17
N THR A 743 49.69 -34.58 25.04
CA THR A 743 48.73 -35.03 26.05
C THR A 743 47.26 -34.89 25.62
N GLY A 744 46.99 -34.30 24.46
CA GLY A 744 45.64 -34.01 24.01
C GLY A 744 45.62 -33.03 22.84
N PHE A 745 44.47 -32.43 22.60
CA PHE A 745 44.27 -31.52 21.47
C PHE A 745 43.35 -30.37 21.86
N LEU A 746 43.27 -29.34 21.02
CA LEU A 746 42.27 -28.28 21.14
C LEU A 746 41.94 -27.67 19.76
N PRO A 747 40.74 -27.09 19.58
CA PRO A 747 40.44 -26.26 18.42
C PRO A 747 41.37 -25.04 18.32
N LEU A 748 41.88 -24.74 17.12
CA LEU A 748 42.76 -23.60 16.87
C LEU A 748 42.11 -22.26 17.27
N CYS A 749 40.79 -22.14 17.11
CA CYS A 749 40.05 -20.94 17.51
C CYS A 749 40.09 -20.65 19.01
N ILE A 750 40.47 -21.62 19.84
CA ILE A 750 40.59 -21.48 21.29
C ILE A 750 42.06 -21.35 21.73
N TYR A 751 43.02 -21.63 20.83
CA TYR A 751 44.44 -21.55 21.15
C TYR A 751 44.86 -20.19 21.69
N SER A 752 44.18 -19.12 21.26
CA SER A 752 44.49 -17.78 21.72
C SER A 752 44.36 -17.57 23.23
N MET A 753 43.65 -18.47 23.92
CA MET A 753 43.51 -18.48 25.37
C MET A 753 44.74 -19.06 26.10
N ILE A 754 45.60 -19.83 25.43
CA ILE A 754 46.82 -20.45 26.02
C ILE A 754 48.05 -19.53 25.92
N HIS A 755 47.99 -18.45 25.11
CA HIS A 755 49.14 -17.62 24.73
C HIS A 755 50.03 -17.08 25.86
N LYS A 756 49.55 -17.03 27.10
CA LYS A 756 50.39 -16.62 28.24
C LYS A 756 51.40 -17.68 28.69
N LEU A 757 51.29 -18.94 28.24
CA LEU A 757 52.09 -20.07 28.75
C LEU A 757 53.02 -20.73 27.72
N GLU A 758 52.73 -20.69 26.42
CA GLU A 758 53.51 -21.41 25.39
C GLU A 758 53.72 -20.58 24.11
N LYS A 759 54.97 -20.53 23.62
CA LYS A 759 55.41 -19.55 22.60
C LYS A 759 55.46 -20.07 21.15
N ASP A 760 55.36 -21.38 20.91
CA ASP A 760 55.67 -21.97 19.60
C ASP A 760 54.56 -22.89 19.05
N ILE A 761 53.90 -22.48 17.94
CA ILE A 761 53.05 -23.35 17.11
C ILE A 761 53.80 -23.70 15.83
N LEU A 762 53.82 -24.98 15.49
CA LEU A 762 54.32 -25.48 14.21
C LEU A 762 53.15 -25.83 13.29
N TYR A 763 53.04 -25.13 12.17
CA TYR A 763 52.14 -25.50 11.08
C TYR A 763 52.85 -26.47 10.14
N LEU A 764 52.29 -27.67 10.02
CA LEU A 764 52.74 -28.69 9.08
C LEU A 764 51.81 -28.69 7.86
N ILE A 765 52.39 -28.44 6.69
CA ILE A 765 51.66 -28.40 5.42
C ILE A 765 52.24 -29.48 4.51
N GLY A 766 51.37 -30.41 4.08
CA GLY A 766 51.77 -31.49 3.18
C GLY A 766 52.08 -30.99 1.77
N LEU A 767 53.18 -31.47 1.18
CA LEU A 767 53.64 -31.17 -0.18
C LEU A 767 53.09 -32.15 -1.24
N SER A 768 52.48 -33.25 -0.82
CA SER A 768 51.98 -34.30 -1.71
C SER A 768 50.47 -34.51 -1.56
N ASP A 769 49.86 -35.06 -2.62
CA ASP A 769 48.44 -35.46 -2.64
C ASP A 769 48.14 -36.61 -1.66
N GLU A 770 49.18 -37.33 -1.19
CA GLU A 770 49.06 -38.46 -0.27
C GLU A 770 50.09 -38.45 0.87
N PHE A 771 49.65 -38.16 2.09
CA PHE A 771 50.47 -38.25 3.29
C PHE A 771 49.70 -38.84 4.46
N SER A 772 50.34 -39.69 5.26
CA SER A 772 49.82 -40.10 6.55
C SER A 772 50.76 -39.66 7.68
N ILE A 773 50.21 -39.16 8.78
CA ILE A 773 50.94 -38.92 10.02
C ILE A 773 50.48 -39.98 11.01
N GLU A 774 51.43 -40.79 11.47
CA GLU A 774 51.20 -41.83 12.45
C GLU A 774 51.06 -41.24 13.87
N ASN A 775 50.27 -41.91 14.72
CA ASN A 775 50.05 -41.54 16.13
C ASN A 775 51.34 -41.24 16.90
N GLU A 776 52.42 -41.91 16.53
CA GLU A 776 53.74 -41.81 17.18
C GLU A 776 54.37 -40.43 17.01
N ILE A 777 54.07 -39.69 15.94
CA ILE A 777 54.59 -38.34 15.73
C ILE A 777 54.05 -37.37 16.80
N VAL A 778 52.75 -37.39 17.07
CA VAL A 778 52.13 -36.50 18.06
C VAL A 778 52.50 -36.91 19.49
N LYS A 779 52.60 -38.22 19.76
CA LYS A 779 53.01 -38.75 21.08
C LYS A 779 54.49 -38.51 21.40
N SER A 780 55.33 -38.36 20.38
CA SER A 780 56.76 -38.07 20.55
C SER A 780 57.08 -36.57 20.70
N LEU A 781 56.08 -35.69 20.58
CA LEU A 781 56.27 -34.25 20.74
C LEU A 781 56.76 -33.90 22.15
N PRO A 782 57.70 -32.95 22.28
CA PRO A 782 57.97 -32.28 23.55
C PRO A 782 56.70 -31.61 24.09
N GLU A 783 56.54 -31.56 25.42
CA GLU A 783 55.31 -31.04 26.05
C GLU A 783 55.00 -29.58 25.70
N ASN A 784 56.03 -28.80 25.37
CA ASN A 784 55.96 -27.38 25.03
C ASN A 784 55.77 -27.10 23.53
N ILE A 785 55.59 -28.13 22.69
CA ILE A 785 55.40 -27.97 21.24
C ILE A 785 53.97 -28.33 20.85
N SER A 786 53.33 -27.42 20.12
CA SER A 786 52.00 -27.58 19.54
C SER A 786 52.07 -27.66 18.02
N ILE A 787 51.30 -28.56 17.41
CA ILE A 787 51.28 -28.76 15.96
C ILE A 787 49.90 -28.50 15.37
N VAL A 788 49.84 -27.84 14.23
CA VAL A 788 48.62 -27.68 13.41
C VAL A 788 48.85 -28.28 12.03
N PHE A 789 47.93 -29.13 11.57
CA PHE A 789 47.98 -29.68 10.21
C PHE A 789 47.06 -28.89 9.27
N ARG A 790 47.51 -28.62 8.04
CA ARG A 790 46.70 -27.99 6.97
C ARG A 790 46.73 -28.86 5.68
N GLU A 791 45.60 -28.88 4.98
CA GLU A 791 45.41 -29.63 3.71
C GLU A 791 46.42 -29.22 2.61
N SER A 792 46.73 -30.16 1.69
CA SER A 792 47.52 -29.89 0.48
C SER A 792 46.70 -29.14 -0.58
N PHE A 793 47.33 -28.25 -1.35
CA PHE A 793 46.66 -27.48 -2.40
C PHE A 793 46.44 -28.31 -3.67
N LYS A 794 45.18 -28.62 -3.99
CA LYS A 794 44.81 -29.20 -5.29
C LYS A 794 45.05 -28.21 -6.44
N GLY A 795 45.61 -28.71 -7.55
CA GLY A 795 45.33 -28.17 -8.90
C GLY A 795 46.27 -27.10 -9.48
N TYR A 796 47.43 -26.82 -8.89
CA TYR A 796 48.37 -25.83 -9.44
C TYR A 796 49.58 -26.50 -10.10
N GLY A 797 49.59 -26.51 -11.44
CA GLY A 797 50.71 -26.95 -12.26
C GLY A 797 52.00 -26.17 -11.98
N GLY A 798 53.11 -26.92 -11.95
CA GLY A 798 54.53 -26.57 -11.82
C GLY A 798 54.92 -25.11 -11.57
N ASP A 799 55.05 -24.73 -10.29
CA ASP A 799 56.08 -23.81 -9.78
C ASP A 799 56.01 -23.80 -8.25
N LEU A 800 57.07 -24.28 -7.59
CA LEU A 800 57.19 -24.36 -6.13
C LEU A 800 57.22 -22.96 -5.49
N PHE A 801 57.80 -21.95 -6.17
CA PHE A 801 57.87 -20.59 -5.66
C PHE A 801 56.49 -19.93 -5.64
N ARG A 802 55.70 -20.12 -6.70
CA ARG A 802 54.30 -19.67 -6.76
C ARG A 802 53.42 -20.36 -5.72
N ARG A 803 53.68 -21.65 -5.42
CA ARG A 803 52.98 -22.39 -4.35
C ARG A 803 53.27 -21.81 -2.97
N VAL A 804 54.52 -21.44 -2.69
CA VAL A 804 54.93 -20.80 -1.43
C VAL A 804 54.42 -19.35 -1.34
N ASP A 805 54.45 -18.58 -2.42
CA ASP A 805 53.96 -17.18 -2.44
C ASP A 805 52.42 -17.09 -2.34
N GLU A 806 51.67 -17.93 -3.06
CA GLU A 806 50.21 -18.02 -2.86
C GLU A 806 49.85 -18.53 -1.46
N LEU A 807 50.64 -19.43 -0.88
CA LEU A 807 50.49 -19.91 0.50
C LEU A 807 50.65 -18.76 1.50
N ILE A 808 51.70 -17.94 1.34
CA ILE A 808 51.94 -16.74 2.16
C ILE A 808 50.75 -15.77 2.05
N ARG A 809 50.18 -15.58 0.84
CA ARG A 809 49.02 -14.68 0.62
C ARG A 809 47.69 -15.23 1.15
N LYS A 810 47.39 -16.52 0.96
CA LYS A 810 46.11 -17.15 1.36
C LYS A 810 45.96 -17.29 2.87
N LEU A 811 47.07 -17.43 3.60
CA LEU A 811 47.05 -17.50 5.07
C LEU A 811 46.54 -16.20 5.74
N HIS A 812 46.44 -15.04 5.04
CA HIS A 812 45.99 -13.76 5.63
C HIS A 812 46.73 -13.39 6.94
N VAL A 813 48.01 -13.77 7.07
CA VAL A 813 48.79 -13.55 8.29
C VAL A 813 49.99 -12.68 7.96
N GLY A 814 49.97 -11.43 8.43
CA GLY A 814 51.13 -10.53 8.39
C GLY A 814 52.20 -10.89 9.44
N ASP A 815 52.33 -12.16 9.81
CA ASP A 815 53.05 -12.69 11.00
C ASP A 815 53.84 -13.98 10.74
N LEU A 816 54.12 -14.27 9.47
CA LEU A 816 55.09 -15.31 9.14
C LEU A 816 56.49 -14.80 9.48
N GLU A 817 57.08 -15.34 10.55
CA GLU A 817 58.46 -15.00 10.90
C GLU A 817 59.48 -15.92 10.20
N GLU A 818 59.21 -17.24 10.11
CA GLU A 818 60.18 -18.23 9.60
C GLU A 818 59.50 -19.43 8.88
N VAL A 819 60.03 -19.81 7.70
CA VAL A 819 59.56 -20.94 6.88
C VAL A 819 60.71 -21.94 6.66
N PHE A 820 60.53 -23.22 7.00
CA PHE A 820 61.55 -24.26 6.84
C PHE A 820 61.21 -25.23 5.72
N PHE A 821 62.26 -25.60 4.98
CA PHE A 821 62.23 -26.56 3.89
C PHE A 821 63.05 -27.80 4.26
N ASN A 822 62.66 -28.98 3.77
CA ASN A 822 63.47 -30.20 3.92
C ASN A 822 64.75 -30.11 3.05
N ASP A 823 65.70 -31.03 3.23
CA ASP A 823 67.02 -30.92 2.59
C ASP A 823 66.99 -31.05 1.05
N GLU A 824 66.05 -31.80 0.46
CA GLU A 824 65.83 -31.83 -1.00
C GLU A 824 65.34 -30.49 -1.55
N LEU A 825 64.32 -29.87 -0.91
CA LEU A 825 63.86 -28.53 -1.29
C LEU A 825 64.89 -27.43 -0.96
N ARG A 826 65.74 -27.66 0.04
CA ARG A 826 66.78 -26.73 0.46
C ARG A 826 67.85 -26.58 -0.60
N GLU A 827 68.23 -27.65 -1.31
CA GLU A 827 69.14 -27.57 -2.46
C GLU A 827 68.50 -26.85 -3.65
N GLU A 828 67.22 -27.13 -3.92
CA GLU A 828 66.45 -26.49 -4.99
C GLU A 828 66.24 -24.98 -4.73
N ILE A 829 65.94 -24.57 -3.50
CA ILE A 829 65.79 -23.16 -3.10
C ILE A 829 67.15 -22.46 -2.93
N ALA A 830 68.19 -23.16 -2.46
CA ALA A 830 69.56 -22.64 -2.42
C ALA A 830 70.08 -22.33 -3.83
N SER A 831 69.68 -23.12 -4.85
CA SER A 831 69.98 -22.85 -6.25
C SER A 831 69.29 -21.60 -6.82
N LEU A 832 68.20 -21.14 -6.18
CA LEU A 832 67.40 -19.99 -6.59
C LEU A 832 67.77 -18.66 -5.90
N GLY A 833 68.75 -18.67 -5.00
CA GLY A 833 69.49 -17.50 -4.55
C GLY A 833 68.68 -16.33 -3.98
N LYS A 834 68.25 -16.44 -2.70
CA LYS A 834 68.20 -15.35 -1.68
C LYS A 834 67.37 -15.76 -0.46
N VAL A 835 68.01 -16.25 0.62
CA VAL A 835 67.59 -15.98 2.01
C VAL A 835 68.85 -15.97 2.89
N LYS A 836 69.24 -14.81 3.43
CA LYS A 836 70.34 -14.65 4.41
C LYS A 836 69.84 -13.86 5.61
N SER A 837 69.10 -14.50 6.52
CA SER A 837 68.77 -13.94 7.84
C SER A 837 69.55 -14.71 8.93
N PRO A 838 70.36 -14.05 9.78
CA PRO A 838 71.07 -14.71 10.87
C PRO A 838 70.16 -15.32 11.94
N LYS A 839 68.94 -14.78 12.13
CA LYS A 839 67.90 -15.36 13.02
C LYS A 839 67.41 -16.71 12.48
N PHE A 840 67.19 -16.77 11.17
CA PHE A 840 66.76 -17.97 10.44
C PHE A 840 67.76 -19.14 10.58
N VAL A 841 69.08 -18.86 10.55
CA VAL A 841 70.13 -19.88 10.68
C VAL A 841 70.31 -20.38 12.13
N SER A 842 70.20 -19.48 13.11
CA SER A 842 70.31 -19.80 14.55
C SER A 842 69.14 -20.66 15.04
N PHE A 843 67.93 -20.38 14.55
CA PHE A 843 66.75 -21.16 14.92
C PHE A 843 66.64 -22.49 14.15
N LEU A 844 67.09 -22.54 12.88
CA LEU A 844 67.28 -23.80 12.14
C LEU A 844 68.04 -24.81 13.02
N GLN A 845 69.13 -24.43 13.69
CA GLN A 845 69.88 -25.35 14.55
C GLN A 845 69.12 -25.82 15.81
N LYS A 846 68.20 -25.03 16.38
CA LYS A 846 67.43 -25.39 17.58
C LYS A 846 66.23 -26.31 17.30
N ALA A 847 65.46 -26.03 16.24
CA ALA A 847 64.37 -26.92 15.82
C ALA A 847 64.91 -28.27 15.27
N HIS A 848 66.08 -28.21 14.62
CA HIS A 848 66.80 -29.33 14.02
C HIS A 848 67.45 -30.31 15.01
N GLN A 849 67.38 -30.08 16.33
CA GLN A 849 67.83 -31.06 17.32
C GLN A 849 66.68 -31.89 17.92
N LEU A 850 65.51 -31.27 18.13
CA LEU A 850 64.34 -31.89 18.77
C LEU A 850 63.41 -32.63 17.80
N LEU A 851 63.17 -32.10 16.60
CA LEU A 851 62.29 -32.74 15.59
C LEU A 851 63.05 -33.70 14.67
N TYR A 852 64.30 -33.37 14.35
CA TYR A 852 65.12 -34.03 13.31
C TYR A 852 65.62 -35.42 13.73
N SER A 853 65.89 -35.65 15.02
CA SER A 853 66.38 -36.95 15.51
C SER A 853 65.29 -38.03 15.59
N HIS A 854 64.01 -37.65 15.66
CA HIS A 854 62.88 -38.59 15.72
C HIS A 854 62.14 -38.73 14.39
N LEU A 855 61.83 -37.64 13.68
CA LEU A 855 61.05 -37.69 12.43
C LEU A 855 61.80 -38.23 11.21
N ILE A 856 63.15 -38.24 11.23
CA ILE A 856 63.96 -38.88 10.18
C ILE A 856 63.97 -40.40 10.33
N SER A 857 63.89 -40.92 11.57
CA SER A 857 63.85 -42.36 11.82
C SER A 857 62.58 -43.03 11.28
N SER A 858 61.51 -42.26 11.03
CA SER A 858 60.23 -42.73 10.49
C SER A 858 60.02 -42.44 9.00
N GLY A 859 60.99 -41.83 8.30
CA GLY A 859 60.91 -41.52 6.85
C GLY A 859 59.82 -40.51 6.43
N THR A 860 59.15 -39.88 7.38
CA THR A 860 57.95 -39.06 7.15
C THR A 860 58.29 -37.60 6.78
N LEU A 861 59.52 -37.15 7.04
CA LEU A 861 59.96 -35.75 6.92
C LEU A 861 60.02 -35.22 5.46
N ASN A 862 60.14 -36.11 4.46
CA ASN A 862 60.31 -35.71 3.06
C ASN A 862 59.03 -35.14 2.42
N LYS A 863 57.90 -35.12 3.14
CA LYS A 863 56.58 -34.75 2.60
C LYS A 863 55.99 -33.42 3.09
N PHE A 864 56.70 -32.62 3.90
CA PHE A 864 56.12 -31.43 4.55
C PHE A 864 56.96 -30.14 4.43
N ILE A 865 56.27 -29.00 4.31
CA ILE A 865 56.81 -27.66 4.61
C ILE A 865 56.46 -27.32 6.07
N PHE A 866 57.42 -26.79 6.82
CA PHE A 866 57.20 -26.34 8.19
C PHE A 866 57.10 -24.83 8.23
N ILE A 867 56.07 -24.32 8.89
CA ILE A 867 55.88 -22.88 9.07
C ILE A 867 55.74 -22.60 10.56
N ARG A 868 56.62 -21.75 11.09
CA ARG A 868 56.52 -21.28 12.47
C ARG A 868 55.81 -19.92 12.49
N ILE A 869 54.77 -19.82 13.31
CA ILE A 869 54.05 -18.56 13.53
C ILE A 869 54.16 -18.22 15.01
N ILE A 870 54.60 -16.99 15.32
CA ILE A 870 54.57 -16.47 16.68
C ILE A 870 53.13 -16.07 17.02
N SER A 871 52.74 -16.50 18.20
CA SER A 871 51.47 -16.41 18.91
C SER A 871 50.63 -15.11 18.79
N ASP A 872 51.23 -13.96 18.49
CA ASP A 872 50.66 -12.68 18.93
C ASP A 872 49.49 -12.12 18.09
N LYS A 873 49.06 -12.79 17.00
CA LYS A 873 47.97 -12.32 16.11
C LYS A 873 46.87 -13.36 15.79
N LEU A 874 46.60 -14.32 16.68
CA LEU A 874 45.39 -15.14 16.52
C LEU A 874 44.11 -14.30 16.66
N TYR A 875 43.07 -14.63 15.88
CA TYR A 875 41.78 -13.93 15.93
C TYR A 875 41.23 -13.89 17.36
N PRO A 876 40.67 -12.75 17.81
CA PRO A 876 40.03 -12.69 19.10
C PRO A 876 38.89 -13.70 19.14
N ILE A 877 38.89 -14.55 20.16
CA ILE A 877 37.81 -15.48 20.44
C ILE A 877 36.55 -14.67 20.78
N ASP A 878 35.38 -15.12 20.33
CA ASP A 878 34.11 -14.55 20.74
C ASP A 878 34.00 -14.59 22.27
N SER A 879 33.56 -13.49 22.89
CA SER A 879 33.51 -13.39 24.35
C SER A 879 32.60 -14.43 24.98
N ILE A 880 31.46 -14.75 24.35
CA ILE A 880 30.53 -15.77 24.84
C ILE A 880 31.19 -17.14 24.78
N PHE A 881 31.90 -17.44 23.68
CA PHE A 881 32.59 -18.71 23.55
C PHE A 881 33.70 -18.86 24.59
N ARG A 882 34.50 -17.80 24.78
CA ARG A 882 35.57 -17.73 25.79
C ARG A 882 35.03 -18.00 27.18
N ASP A 883 33.93 -17.36 27.56
CA ASP A 883 33.34 -17.50 28.88
C ASP A 883 32.87 -18.94 29.12
N LEU A 884 32.23 -19.58 28.13
CA LEU A 884 31.84 -20.99 28.21
C LEU A 884 33.04 -21.94 28.33
N ILE A 885 34.14 -21.63 27.64
CA ILE A 885 35.37 -22.43 27.71
C ILE A 885 35.98 -22.34 29.11
N ILE A 886 36.11 -21.13 29.66
CA ILE A 886 36.58 -20.93 31.04
C ILE A 886 35.64 -21.66 32.01
N GLU A 887 34.33 -21.56 31.78
CA GLU A 887 33.33 -22.17 32.64
C GLU A 887 33.41 -23.70 32.68
N TYR A 888 33.60 -24.36 31.53
CA TYR A 888 33.50 -25.81 31.38
C TYR A 888 34.85 -26.53 31.33
N LEU A 889 35.89 -25.89 30.80
CA LEU A 889 37.23 -26.45 30.63
C LEU A 889 38.26 -25.84 31.59
N GLY A 890 37.99 -24.66 32.17
CA GLY A 890 38.91 -23.96 33.08
C GLY A 890 40.12 -23.37 32.36
N ASP A 891 41.23 -23.23 33.11
CA ASP A 891 42.49 -22.68 32.58
C ASP A 891 43.27 -23.68 31.71
N ASP A 892 43.11 -24.99 31.96
CA ASP A 892 43.73 -26.06 31.17
C ASP A 892 42.73 -26.65 30.16
N ILE A 893 42.63 -25.94 29.04
CA ILE A 893 41.70 -26.23 27.96
C ILE A 893 42.13 -27.40 27.03
N VAL A 894 43.24 -28.08 27.32
CA VAL A 894 43.73 -29.20 26.50
C VAL A 894 42.82 -30.41 26.71
N ILE A 895 42.18 -30.89 25.65
CA ILE A 895 41.23 -32.00 25.71
C ILE A 895 41.98 -33.33 25.56
N PRO A 896 41.93 -34.24 26.56
CA PRO A 896 42.60 -35.54 26.48
C PRO A 896 42.09 -36.39 25.32
N TYR A 897 42.95 -37.23 24.74
CA TYR A 897 42.52 -38.14 23.67
C TYR A 897 41.49 -39.18 24.15
N ASN A 898 41.67 -39.73 25.36
CA ASN A 898 40.81 -40.75 25.94
C ASN A 898 39.53 -40.13 26.57
N LEU A 899 38.36 -40.68 26.25
CA LEU A 899 37.07 -40.17 26.72
C LEU A 899 36.91 -40.24 28.25
N GLU A 900 37.40 -41.28 28.91
CA GLU A 900 37.34 -41.39 30.38
C GLU A 900 38.22 -40.35 31.07
N ASP A 901 39.37 -40.02 30.47
CA ASP A 901 40.22 -38.93 30.95
C ASP A 901 39.56 -37.56 30.72
N ARG A 902 38.81 -37.38 29.62
CA ARG A 902 37.98 -36.18 29.40
C ARG A 902 36.91 -36.04 30.48
N LYS A 903 36.19 -37.12 30.82
CA LYS A 903 35.15 -37.12 31.86
C LYS A 903 35.71 -36.76 33.24
N LYS A 904 36.90 -37.29 33.57
CA LYS A 904 37.60 -36.97 34.83
C LYS A 904 38.11 -35.54 34.87
N LYS A 905 38.65 -35.03 33.76
CA LYS A 905 39.22 -33.68 33.66
C LYS A 905 38.14 -32.58 33.62
N PHE A 906 37.01 -32.83 32.95
CA PHE A 906 35.94 -31.85 32.74
C PHE A 906 34.57 -32.30 33.30
N PRO A 907 34.48 -32.67 34.59
CA PRO A 907 33.27 -33.28 35.15
C PRO A 907 32.04 -32.37 35.09
N LYS A 908 32.24 -31.04 35.22
CA LYS A 908 31.16 -30.05 35.08
C LYS A 908 30.57 -30.06 33.66
N ALA A 909 31.42 -30.07 32.63
CA ALA A 909 31.00 -30.11 31.23
C ALA A 909 30.16 -31.36 30.93
N PHE A 910 30.63 -32.55 31.34
CA PHE A 910 29.91 -33.81 31.11
C PHE A 910 28.60 -33.92 31.91
N LYS A 911 28.46 -33.17 33.01
CA LYS A 911 27.21 -33.12 33.79
C LYS A 911 26.21 -32.14 33.18
N GLU A 912 26.62 -30.90 32.93
CA GLU A 912 25.71 -29.82 32.52
C GLU A 912 25.42 -29.82 31.02
N LEU A 913 26.32 -30.35 30.21
CA LEU A 913 26.14 -30.47 28.76
C LEU A 913 25.67 -31.86 28.32
N ALA A 914 25.32 -32.75 29.26
CA ALA A 914 24.91 -34.13 28.97
C ALA A 914 23.79 -34.22 27.92
N HIS A 915 22.81 -33.30 27.99
CA HIS A 915 21.72 -33.23 27.02
C HIS A 915 22.20 -32.93 25.60
N PHE A 916 23.15 -31.99 25.44
CA PHE A 916 23.76 -31.69 24.15
C PHE A 916 24.62 -32.85 23.65
N MET A 917 25.37 -33.50 24.55
CA MET A 917 26.19 -34.67 24.22
C MET A 917 25.35 -35.84 23.69
N ALA A 918 24.18 -36.11 24.27
CA ALA A 918 23.28 -37.16 23.83
C ALA A 918 22.78 -36.99 22.38
N ARG A 919 22.87 -35.78 21.81
CA ARG A 919 22.48 -35.51 20.41
C ARG A 919 23.54 -35.94 19.38
N HIS A 920 24.78 -36.17 19.83
CA HIS A 920 25.91 -36.53 18.97
C HIS A 920 26.35 -38.00 19.15
N GLN A 921 25.67 -38.75 20.02
CA GLN A 921 25.79 -40.19 20.21
C GLN A 921 24.75 -40.91 19.36
#